data_AF-A0A954TAQ2-F1
#
_entry.id   AF-A0A954TAQ2-F1
#
_cell.length_a   1.000
_cell.length_b   1.000
_cell.length_c   1.000
_cell.angle_alpha   90.00
_cell.angle_beta   90.00
_cell.angle_gamma   90.00
#
_symmetry.space_group_name_H-M   'P 1'
#
loop_
_entity.id
_entity.type
_entity.pdbx_description
1 polymer ?
#
loop_
_entity_poly.entity_id
_entity_poly.type
_entity_poly.pdbx_seq_one_letter_code
_entity_poly.pdbx_strand_id
1 'polypeptide(L)'
;MSAGQAVAQFPAVYPLRLAQKPAPRADAFATEQQEREDRLKSEGFVQRVLRDGQTNHRYVVYLPPGYTPHRKWPVLLYLHGASERGTDGLRPLNNGLAPMIRARPNGIPFIAIFPQSTDRSSRILQGWAAESEHADRALAILDDVSRDYAVDPERVILTGWSMGGHGVWSLAAKHPDRFAALVPVAAGGEPEVAARVKDLPVWAFHGRLDRAVPAVTGRKMVEAHQAAGGSSRFTEVRSEGHAVWRYAYGTDAVLRWMQNPRSMAVNQVTLPESERVPLEPVVDSIFRPAVEIPGAVTLHLGQRALRAASLAIPGMIPEKYLHGELDSVSEFTQIEKRAVSLRFAEITWAGSLSRVVIRPAAGNRITVQLAIQDTHVRIGTAFVAGGGQTATAGPIDISIGERKPVWITVVVEPAVEQRRLKFRVIDTQLALTPQNFTISPPQRVAVQGGLITQQQVSSALVRGLEQRRDQFSARIRESMPAIVERMEQQLEIPRLTNAARTIWPIPVYQPLLRSWPEEILADEKGITIVCGLTAASLDPDRGPATPKLLERLAPPAEQLPRGDDLEIGLAPGVLAPMSQLLLDAGISRIHVGDIPGQPLREFLDKEALGEAIPWLKTQPAETELWAELQLTGVPAMSVAGLDRKQAADAPRDGDAADEEPQLAMLRARAPGLSIHTQYRRPGEKEWSPLGTFGFRVARNVDASVLRPGFSSRQLKLEWNGPLEVNAVAEMAGNAGADGVQIDRLSEMFRTGIQRWAGTTPFVSLAVPAVDFGDSRQALAGISWTDPLILLRFESPGIKIVNRSRNVLKYETRRPVSSQWDGPYELKPREFHEFPVGSPLVYRQVGVPVAAEWTLGAGTMYEYRSYGNSPPGLYQVPEPTVVSGPAEEEAPPSSQRNAEE
;
A
#
# COMPACT_ATOMS: atom_id res chain seq x y z
N MET A 1 24.32 59.60 -15.30
CA MET A 1 23.63 60.07 -14.09
C MET A 1 22.18 60.29 -14.48
N SER A 2 21.32 59.31 -14.20
CA SER A 2 20.52 59.13 -12.97
C SER A 2 19.16 59.84 -13.16
N ALA A 3 18.06 59.09 -13.29
CA ALA A 3 17.32 58.39 -12.24
C ALA A 3 16.38 59.34 -11.46
N GLY A 4 15.09 59.00 -11.39
CA GLY A 4 14.14 59.67 -10.50
C GLY A 4 12.67 59.66 -10.94
N GLN A 5 11.99 58.54 -10.68
CA GLN A 5 10.60 58.43 -10.19
C GLN A 5 9.40 59.00 -10.99
N ALA A 6 8.49 58.07 -11.38
CA ALA A 6 7.05 57.99 -11.04
C ALA A 6 6.32 57.27 -12.21
N VAL A 7 5.96 55.98 -12.13
CA VAL A 7 4.97 55.32 -11.27
C VAL A 7 3.58 55.95 -11.37
N ALA A 8 2.67 55.26 -12.08
CA ALA A 8 1.28 54.95 -11.70
C ALA A 8 0.33 55.02 -12.92
N GLN A 9 -0.13 53.85 -13.38
CA GLN A 9 -1.56 53.58 -13.60
C GLN A 9 -1.77 52.07 -13.79
N PHE A 10 -1.78 51.38 -12.64
CA PHE A 10 -2.61 50.21 -12.41
C PHE A 10 -4.09 50.64 -12.35
N PRO A 11 -5.02 49.73 -12.66
CA PRO A 11 -6.06 49.43 -11.71
C PRO A 11 -5.94 47.98 -11.24
N ALA A 12 -5.64 47.82 -9.96
CA ALA A 12 -5.95 46.63 -9.20
C ALA A 12 -7.46 46.58 -8.92
N VAL A 13 -7.88 45.43 -8.36
CA VAL A 13 -9.12 45.14 -7.62
C VAL A 13 -10.10 44.23 -8.39
N TYR A 14 -10.02 42.92 -8.11
CA TYR A 14 -10.87 42.36 -7.05
C TYR A 14 -10.05 41.44 -6.13
N PRO A 15 -10.24 41.54 -4.80
CA PRO A 15 -9.46 40.81 -3.81
C PRO A 15 -10.18 39.51 -3.44
N LEU A 16 -9.53 38.36 -3.64
CA LEU A 16 -9.85 37.19 -2.83
C LEU A 16 -9.15 37.38 -1.49
N ARG A 17 -9.93 37.89 -0.55
CA ARG A 17 -9.62 38.02 0.87
C ARG A 17 -9.05 36.69 1.37
N LEU A 18 -7.74 36.66 1.60
CA LEU A 18 -7.08 35.71 2.48
C LEU A 18 -7.64 35.91 3.88
N ALA A 19 -8.70 35.17 4.21
CA ALA A 19 -9.03 34.93 5.59
C ALA A 19 -7.94 34.02 6.15
N GLN A 20 -7.06 34.58 6.97
CA GLN A 20 -6.30 33.82 7.95
C GLN A 20 -7.32 33.01 8.75
N LYS A 21 -7.43 31.70 8.49
CA LYS A 21 -8.19 30.80 9.35
C LYS A 21 -7.28 30.38 10.50
N PRO A 22 -7.57 30.75 11.76
CA PRO A 22 -7.01 30.04 12.89
C PRO A 22 -7.51 28.59 12.89
N ALA A 23 -6.86 27.73 13.68
CA ALA A 23 -7.17 26.31 13.89
C ALA A 23 -8.68 25.98 13.82
N PRO A 24 -9.07 24.80 13.29
CA PRO A 24 -10.41 24.55 12.77
C PRO A 24 -11.52 24.89 13.77
N ARG A 25 -12.36 25.87 13.39
CA ARG A 25 -13.66 26.16 14.02
C ARG A 25 -14.78 25.39 13.31
N ALA A 26 -15.90 25.22 14.01
CA ALA A 26 -17.08 24.44 13.63
C ALA A 26 -17.58 24.59 12.17
N ASP A 27 -17.38 25.75 11.53
CA ASP A 27 -17.84 26.03 10.16
C ASP A 27 -17.08 25.27 9.05
N ALA A 28 -15.85 24.79 9.33
CA ALA A 28 -15.09 23.97 8.37
C ALA A 28 -15.69 22.57 8.19
N PHE A 29 -16.24 22.00 9.26
CA PHE A 29 -16.83 20.66 9.26
C PHE A 29 -18.09 20.57 8.40
N ALA A 30 -18.90 21.63 8.36
CA ALA A 30 -20.11 21.67 7.53
C ALA A 30 -19.76 21.68 6.02
N THR A 31 -18.66 22.34 5.63
CA THR A 31 -18.21 22.40 4.24
C THR A 31 -17.63 21.06 3.80
N GLU A 32 -16.79 20.44 4.63
CA GLU A 32 -16.22 19.10 4.37
C GLU A 32 -17.31 18.01 4.31
N GLN A 33 -18.37 18.14 5.11
CA GLN A 33 -19.51 17.22 5.06
C GLN A 33 -20.26 17.31 3.73
N GLN A 34 -20.50 18.52 3.23
CA GLN A 34 -21.18 18.72 1.94
C GLN A 34 -20.33 18.20 0.77
N GLU A 35 -19.03 18.54 0.73
CA GLU A 35 -18.09 18.03 -0.28
C GLU A 35 -18.00 16.49 -0.26
N ARG A 36 -18.07 15.89 0.94
CA ARG A 36 -18.12 14.43 1.10
C ARG A 36 -19.39 13.83 0.50
N GLU A 37 -20.55 14.41 0.79
CA GLU A 37 -21.83 13.93 0.24
C GLU A 37 -21.85 14.03 -1.28
N ASP A 38 -21.32 15.12 -1.83
CA ASP A 38 -21.25 15.34 -3.28
C ASP A 38 -20.27 14.37 -3.94
N ARG A 39 -19.12 14.09 -3.31
CA ARG A 39 -18.17 13.09 -3.80
C ARG A 39 -18.77 11.69 -3.79
N LEU A 40 -19.38 11.26 -2.68
CA LEU A 40 -20.04 9.95 -2.60
C LEU A 40 -21.12 9.80 -3.68
N LYS A 41 -21.94 10.82 -3.89
CA LYS A 41 -22.94 10.84 -4.97
C LYS A 41 -22.32 10.72 -6.34
N SER A 42 -21.20 11.41 -6.61
CA SER A 42 -20.49 11.32 -7.89
C SER A 42 -19.91 9.92 -8.16
N GLU A 43 -19.59 9.17 -7.10
CA GLU A 43 -19.13 7.78 -7.15
C GLU A 43 -20.30 6.76 -7.19
N GLY A 44 -21.55 7.22 -7.18
CA GLY A 44 -22.75 6.38 -7.16
C GLY A 44 -23.18 5.88 -5.77
N PHE A 45 -22.55 6.34 -4.70
CA PHE A 45 -22.91 5.99 -3.31
C PHE A 45 -23.87 7.02 -2.70
N VAL A 46 -25.00 6.55 -2.20
CA VAL A 46 -26.08 7.35 -1.61
C VAL A 46 -26.25 6.97 -0.14
N GLN A 47 -26.04 7.92 0.76
CA GLN A 47 -26.36 7.74 2.18
C GLN A 47 -27.87 7.79 2.42
N ARG A 48 -28.34 6.88 3.26
CA ARG A 48 -29.76 6.70 3.61
C ARG A 48 -29.88 6.47 5.12
N VAL A 49 -31.10 6.62 5.64
CA VAL A 49 -31.41 6.40 7.04
C VAL A 49 -32.65 5.54 7.15
N LEU A 50 -32.52 4.38 7.80
CA LEU A 50 -33.67 3.59 8.23
C LEU A 50 -34.15 4.14 9.57
N ARG A 51 -35.46 4.38 9.69
CA ARG A 51 -36.11 4.82 10.94
C ARG A 51 -36.98 3.67 11.44
N ASP A 52 -36.62 3.06 12.56
CA ASP A 52 -37.36 1.94 13.16
C ASP A 52 -38.21 2.34 14.39
N GLY A 53 -38.39 3.64 14.60
CA GLY A 53 -39.19 4.21 15.68
C GLY A 53 -38.43 4.38 17.00
N GLN A 54 -37.29 3.71 17.19
CA GLN A 54 -36.44 3.87 18.38
C GLN A 54 -35.13 4.61 18.06
N THR A 55 -34.55 4.36 16.89
CA THR A 55 -33.27 4.97 16.49
C THR A 55 -33.17 5.19 14.97
N ASN A 56 -32.25 6.09 14.59
CA ASN A 56 -31.91 6.32 13.18
C ASN A 56 -30.68 5.50 12.81
N HIS A 57 -30.79 4.65 11.80
CA HIS A 57 -29.72 3.79 11.33
C HIS A 57 -29.22 4.22 9.96
N ARG A 58 -28.00 4.76 9.91
CA ARG A 58 -27.37 5.18 8.66
C ARG A 58 -26.84 3.97 7.90
N TYR A 59 -27.07 3.96 6.59
CA TYR A 59 -26.55 2.95 5.67
C TYR A 59 -26.23 3.59 4.32
N VAL A 60 -25.52 2.87 3.46
CA VAL A 60 -25.19 3.35 2.11
C VAL A 60 -25.76 2.40 1.05
N VAL A 61 -26.24 2.97 -0.04
CA VAL A 61 -26.65 2.25 -1.25
C VAL A 61 -25.76 2.70 -2.40
N TYR A 62 -25.16 1.76 -3.12
CA TYR A 62 -24.50 2.02 -4.38
C TYR A 62 -25.47 1.76 -5.54
N LEU A 63 -25.54 2.71 -6.47
CA LEU A 63 -26.28 2.58 -7.72
C LEU A 63 -25.30 2.45 -8.90
N PRO A 64 -25.48 1.44 -9.76
CA PRO A 64 -24.59 1.22 -10.89
C PRO A 64 -24.75 2.35 -11.93
N PRO A 65 -23.68 2.69 -12.70
CA PRO A 65 -23.80 3.58 -13.84
C PRO A 65 -24.90 3.10 -14.79
N GLY A 66 -25.81 4.00 -15.16
CA GLY A 66 -26.96 3.68 -16.01
C GLY A 66 -28.13 3.01 -15.28
N TYR A 67 -28.19 3.06 -13.94
CA TYR A 67 -29.40 2.69 -13.20
C TYR A 67 -30.63 3.41 -13.74
N THR A 68 -31.70 2.64 -14.01
CA THR A 68 -33.02 3.16 -14.38
C THR A 68 -34.10 2.36 -13.66
N PRO A 69 -35.22 2.99 -13.29
CA PRO A 69 -36.32 2.31 -12.58
C PRO A 69 -37.11 1.33 -13.48
N HIS A 70 -36.89 1.36 -14.80
CA HIS A 70 -37.61 0.50 -15.77
C HIS A 70 -36.98 -0.89 -15.94
N ARG A 71 -35.78 -1.12 -15.41
CA ARG A 71 -35.07 -2.40 -15.46
C ARG A 71 -34.93 -2.95 -14.05
N LYS A 72 -35.21 -4.24 -13.84
CA LYS A 72 -34.90 -4.92 -12.58
C LYS A 72 -33.41 -5.24 -12.49
N TRP A 73 -32.77 -4.80 -11.40
CA TRP A 73 -31.34 -4.94 -11.13
C TRP A 73 -31.04 -6.02 -10.10
N PRO A 74 -29.96 -6.80 -10.28
CA PRO A 74 -29.47 -7.69 -9.22
C PRO A 74 -28.95 -6.86 -8.04
N VAL A 75 -29.08 -7.41 -6.83
CA VAL A 75 -28.72 -6.73 -5.58
C VAL A 75 -27.66 -7.52 -4.83
N LEU A 76 -26.68 -6.81 -4.28
CA LEU A 76 -25.75 -7.35 -3.28
C LEU A 76 -26.13 -6.80 -1.90
N LEU A 77 -26.53 -7.67 -0.97
CA LEU A 77 -26.54 -7.31 0.46
C LEU A 77 -25.15 -7.63 1.01
N TYR A 78 -24.37 -6.59 1.30
CA TYR A 78 -22.98 -6.72 1.73
C TYR A 78 -22.81 -6.53 3.23
N LEU A 79 -22.32 -7.57 3.92
CA LEU A 79 -22.00 -7.53 5.35
C LEU A 79 -20.51 -7.22 5.56
N HIS A 80 -20.21 -6.15 6.28
CA HIS A 80 -18.84 -5.69 6.51
C HIS A 80 -18.10 -6.51 7.59
N GLY A 81 -16.77 -6.33 7.68
CA GLY A 81 -15.91 -6.97 8.67
C GLY A 81 -15.91 -6.25 10.02
N ALA A 82 -15.21 -6.79 11.02
CA ALA A 82 -15.26 -6.29 12.39
C ALA A 82 -14.74 -4.85 12.56
N SER A 83 -13.76 -4.45 11.75
CA SER A 83 -13.15 -3.12 11.76
C SER A 83 -14.10 -2.00 11.29
N GLU A 84 -15.16 -2.35 10.57
CA GLU A 84 -16.11 -1.37 10.03
C GLU A 84 -17.32 -1.08 10.96
N ARG A 85 -17.37 -1.70 12.14
CA ARG A 85 -18.43 -1.47 13.14
C ARG A 85 -18.49 -0.02 13.62
N GLY A 86 -19.70 0.50 13.77
CA GLY A 86 -19.94 1.89 14.16
C GLY A 86 -21.32 2.41 13.80
N THR A 87 -21.48 3.74 13.82
CA THR A 87 -22.78 4.42 13.68
C THR A 87 -22.81 5.47 12.56
N ASP A 88 -21.70 5.71 11.87
CA ASP A 88 -21.53 6.79 10.90
C ASP A 88 -22.16 6.51 9.52
N GLY A 89 -22.41 5.24 9.21
CA GLY A 89 -22.93 4.73 7.94
C GLY A 89 -21.88 4.59 6.83
N LEU A 90 -20.65 5.05 7.01
CA LEU A 90 -19.62 5.16 5.96
C LEU A 90 -18.50 4.14 6.09
N ARG A 91 -18.15 3.69 7.30
CA ARG A 91 -17.11 2.68 7.51
C ARG A 91 -17.25 1.41 6.67
N PRO A 92 -18.46 0.88 6.39
CA PRO A 92 -18.59 -0.28 5.49
C PRO A 92 -17.95 -0.07 4.10
N LEU A 93 -17.66 1.17 3.71
CA LEU A 93 -17.02 1.53 2.45
C LEU A 93 -15.47 1.50 2.48
N ASN A 94 -14.85 1.25 3.65
CA ASN A 94 -13.39 1.30 3.83
C ASN A 94 -12.67 0.05 3.28
N ASN A 95 -13.26 -1.12 3.50
CA ASN A 95 -12.69 -2.42 3.14
C ASN A 95 -13.74 -3.27 2.42
N GLY A 96 -13.28 -4.30 1.70
CA GLY A 96 -14.14 -5.24 1.00
C GLY A 96 -14.71 -4.69 -0.31
N LEU A 97 -16.03 -4.67 -0.45
CA LEU A 97 -16.68 -4.46 -1.75
C LEU A 97 -16.50 -3.05 -2.32
N ALA A 98 -16.69 -1.99 -1.51
CA ALA A 98 -16.70 -0.61 -2.03
C ALA A 98 -15.37 -0.14 -2.64
N PRO A 99 -14.17 -0.43 -2.08
CA PRO A 99 -12.91 -0.13 -2.75
C PRO A 99 -12.77 -0.80 -4.12
N MET A 100 -13.33 -2.01 -4.29
CA MET A 100 -13.32 -2.72 -5.59
C MET A 100 -14.29 -2.11 -6.59
N ILE A 101 -15.42 -1.54 -6.13
CA ILE A 101 -16.30 -0.72 -6.97
C ILE A 101 -15.56 0.52 -7.47
N ARG A 102 -14.87 1.25 -6.58
CA ARG A 102 -14.14 2.48 -6.92
C ARG A 102 -12.97 2.24 -7.89
N ALA A 103 -12.30 1.10 -7.75
CA ALA A 103 -11.20 0.73 -8.63
C ALA A 103 -11.66 0.43 -10.09
N ARG A 104 -12.97 0.39 -10.35
CA ARG A 104 -13.55 0.10 -11.67
C ARG A 104 -14.11 1.39 -12.28
N PRO A 105 -13.61 1.84 -13.45
CA PRO A 105 -14.12 3.03 -14.12
C PRO A 105 -15.63 2.99 -14.40
N ASN A 106 -16.17 1.80 -14.66
CA ASN A 106 -17.59 1.57 -14.94
C ASN A 106 -18.34 0.97 -13.73
N GLY A 107 -17.73 0.95 -12.55
CA GLY A 107 -18.32 0.36 -11.36
C GLY A 107 -18.64 -1.14 -11.51
N ILE A 108 -19.72 -1.58 -10.84
CA ILE A 108 -20.23 -2.96 -10.92
C ILE A 108 -21.70 -2.96 -11.35
N PRO A 109 -22.20 -4.01 -12.03
CA PRO A 109 -23.58 -4.04 -12.56
C PRO A 109 -24.62 -4.48 -11.51
N PHE A 110 -24.50 -4.00 -10.28
CA PHE A 110 -25.37 -4.34 -9.14
C PHE A 110 -25.80 -3.08 -8.39
N ILE A 111 -27.00 -3.11 -7.82
CA ILE A 111 -27.27 -2.28 -6.64
C ILE A 111 -26.56 -2.95 -5.46
N ALA A 112 -25.76 -2.22 -4.69
CA ALA A 112 -25.10 -2.79 -3.51
C ALA A 112 -25.51 -2.05 -2.23
N ILE A 113 -25.87 -2.81 -1.21
CA ILE A 113 -26.40 -2.31 0.06
C ILE A 113 -25.35 -2.54 1.15
N PHE A 114 -24.99 -1.48 1.85
CA PHE A 114 -23.97 -1.45 2.89
C PHE A 114 -24.61 -1.09 4.24
N PRO A 115 -25.29 -2.04 4.92
CA PRO A 115 -25.71 -1.87 6.31
C PRO A 115 -24.49 -1.76 7.23
N GLN A 116 -24.65 -1.14 8.41
CA GLN A 116 -23.61 -1.07 9.42
C GLN A 116 -24.06 -1.71 10.74
N SER A 117 -23.28 -2.68 11.22
CA SER A 117 -23.43 -3.23 12.57
C SER A 117 -22.91 -2.21 13.58
N THR A 118 -23.76 -1.87 14.54
CA THR A 118 -23.46 -0.91 15.61
C THR A 118 -22.81 -1.58 16.82
N ASP A 119 -22.72 -2.91 16.83
CA ASP A 119 -22.19 -3.68 17.95
C ASP A 119 -20.69 -3.43 18.16
N ARG A 120 -20.30 -2.97 19.33
CA ARG A 120 -18.87 -2.91 19.71
C ARG A 120 -18.56 -3.72 20.98
N SER A 121 -19.57 -4.38 21.53
CA SER A 121 -19.52 -5.00 22.86
C SER A 121 -19.71 -6.51 22.83
N SER A 122 -20.37 -7.06 21.81
CA SER A 122 -20.52 -8.52 21.70
C SER A 122 -19.34 -9.17 20.99
N ARG A 123 -19.41 -10.50 20.95
CA ARG A 123 -18.49 -11.37 20.23
C ARG A 123 -18.31 -10.91 18.80
N ILE A 124 -17.06 -10.76 18.40
CA ILE A 124 -16.66 -10.14 17.12
C ILE A 124 -17.30 -10.87 15.95
N LEU A 125 -17.24 -12.21 15.94
CA LEU A 125 -17.78 -13.00 14.83
C LEU A 125 -19.31 -13.13 14.85
N GLN A 126 -19.97 -12.68 15.93
CA GLN A 126 -21.42 -12.75 16.10
C GLN A 126 -22.13 -11.42 15.80
N GLY A 127 -21.41 -10.36 15.43
CA GLY A 127 -22.01 -9.05 15.14
C GLY A 127 -23.01 -9.03 13.97
N TRP A 128 -23.05 -10.10 13.17
CA TRP A 128 -24.05 -10.37 12.12
C TRP A 128 -24.77 -11.72 12.31
N ALA A 129 -24.74 -12.30 13.51
CA ALA A 129 -25.47 -13.53 13.78
C ALA A 129 -26.97 -13.32 13.52
N ALA A 130 -27.65 -14.35 13.03
CA ALA A 130 -29.03 -14.25 12.56
C ALA A 130 -30.04 -13.86 13.66
N GLU A 131 -29.69 -14.01 14.93
CA GLU A 131 -30.48 -13.60 16.09
C GLU A 131 -30.13 -12.20 16.61
N SER A 132 -29.18 -11.51 15.96
CA SER A 132 -28.80 -10.15 16.35
C SER A 132 -29.76 -9.10 15.75
N GLU A 133 -29.98 -8.01 16.49
CA GLU A 133 -30.70 -6.84 15.98
C GLU A 133 -30.09 -6.26 14.69
N HIS A 134 -28.79 -6.46 14.47
CA HIS A 134 -28.08 -5.97 13.29
C HIS A 134 -28.42 -6.79 12.04
N ALA A 135 -28.57 -8.10 12.18
CA ALA A 135 -29.05 -8.96 11.11
C ALA A 135 -30.48 -8.59 10.70
N ASP A 136 -31.39 -8.43 11.68
CA ASP A 136 -32.77 -8.01 11.43
C ASP A 136 -32.81 -6.64 10.73
N ARG A 137 -31.99 -5.70 11.19
CA ARG A 137 -31.84 -4.38 10.58
C ARG A 137 -31.30 -4.45 9.15
N ALA A 138 -30.32 -5.31 8.86
CA ALA A 138 -29.81 -5.48 7.50
C ALA A 138 -30.88 -5.99 6.53
N LEU A 139 -31.74 -6.91 6.98
CA LEU A 139 -32.89 -7.38 6.21
C LEU A 139 -33.95 -6.28 6.03
N ALA A 140 -34.24 -5.50 7.08
CA ALA A 140 -35.15 -4.37 6.97
C ALA A 140 -34.64 -3.28 5.99
N ILE A 141 -33.33 -3.03 5.97
CA ILE A 141 -32.69 -2.14 4.98
C ILE A 141 -32.83 -2.73 3.57
N LEU A 142 -32.62 -4.04 3.38
CA LEU A 142 -32.85 -4.69 2.09
C LEU A 142 -34.29 -4.51 1.62
N ASP A 143 -35.27 -4.66 2.52
CA ASP A 143 -36.69 -4.44 2.21
C ASP A 143 -36.97 -2.98 1.85
N ASP A 144 -36.36 -2.01 2.55
CA ASP A 144 -36.47 -0.59 2.26
C ASP A 144 -35.92 -0.23 0.87
N VAL A 145 -34.72 -0.71 0.56
CA VAL A 145 -34.11 -0.51 -0.77
C VAL A 145 -34.93 -1.19 -1.86
N SER A 146 -35.49 -2.37 -1.60
CA SER A 146 -36.31 -3.10 -2.58
C SER A 146 -37.66 -2.43 -2.86
N ARG A 147 -38.17 -1.59 -1.94
CA ARG A 147 -39.35 -0.73 -2.20
C ARG A 147 -39.00 0.49 -3.05
N ASP A 148 -37.85 1.10 -2.80
CA ASP A 148 -37.48 2.39 -3.39
C ASP A 148 -36.76 2.27 -4.73
N TYR A 149 -36.14 1.12 -5.02
CA TYR A 149 -35.37 0.89 -6.24
C TYR A 149 -35.85 -0.34 -7.01
N ALA A 150 -35.60 -0.35 -8.32
CA ALA A 150 -36.00 -1.43 -9.21
C ALA A 150 -35.13 -2.69 -9.02
N VAL A 151 -35.37 -3.40 -7.92
CA VAL A 151 -34.68 -4.64 -7.53
C VAL A 151 -35.31 -5.85 -8.21
N ASP A 152 -34.46 -6.81 -8.58
CA ASP A 152 -34.89 -8.16 -8.95
C ASP A 152 -34.87 -9.08 -7.72
N PRO A 153 -36.04 -9.50 -7.19
CA PRO A 153 -36.09 -10.34 -6.00
C PRO A 153 -35.48 -11.74 -6.21
N GLU A 154 -35.40 -12.22 -7.46
CA GLU A 154 -34.77 -13.50 -7.79
C GLU A 154 -33.25 -13.42 -7.90
N ARG A 155 -32.67 -12.23 -7.76
CA ARG A 155 -31.22 -11.98 -7.88
C ARG A 155 -30.68 -11.14 -6.72
N VAL A 156 -31.09 -11.49 -5.50
CA VAL A 156 -30.52 -10.97 -4.26
C VAL A 156 -29.38 -11.87 -3.80
N ILE A 157 -28.15 -11.37 -3.81
CA ILE A 157 -26.96 -12.12 -3.40
C ILE A 157 -26.54 -11.65 -2.00
N LEU A 158 -26.30 -12.60 -1.10
CA LEU A 158 -25.73 -12.29 0.22
C LEU A 158 -24.22 -12.50 0.19
N THR A 159 -23.47 -11.48 0.55
CA THR A 159 -22.00 -11.51 0.53
C THR A 159 -21.41 -10.74 1.70
N GLY A 160 -20.19 -11.05 2.09
CA GLY A 160 -19.53 -10.36 3.20
C GLY A 160 -18.16 -10.93 3.49
N TRP A 161 -17.34 -10.18 4.23
CA TRP A 161 -15.98 -10.60 4.56
C TRP A 161 -15.72 -10.67 6.06
N SER A 162 -14.86 -11.60 6.51
CA SER A 162 -14.48 -11.75 7.92
C SER A 162 -15.72 -11.97 8.80
N MET A 163 -15.99 -11.09 9.77
CA MET A 163 -17.27 -11.05 10.53
C MET A 163 -18.50 -11.09 9.61
N GLY A 164 -18.50 -10.31 8.54
CA GLY A 164 -19.57 -10.28 7.55
C GLY A 164 -19.74 -11.61 6.82
N GLY A 165 -18.63 -12.30 6.52
CA GLY A 165 -18.66 -13.62 5.89
C GLY A 165 -19.23 -14.70 6.81
N HIS A 166 -19.00 -14.62 8.13
CA HIS A 166 -19.67 -15.49 9.11
C HIS A 166 -21.17 -15.18 9.16
N GLY A 167 -21.51 -13.89 9.10
CA GLY A 167 -22.89 -13.41 8.95
C GLY A 167 -23.60 -13.96 7.72
N VAL A 168 -22.90 -14.14 6.59
CA VAL A 168 -23.49 -14.76 5.38
C VAL A 168 -24.03 -16.15 5.67
N TRP A 169 -23.21 -17.01 6.30
CA TRP A 169 -23.65 -18.37 6.66
C TRP A 169 -24.80 -18.35 7.66
N SER A 170 -24.68 -17.55 8.73
CA SER A 170 -25.67 -17.49 9.79
C SER A 170 -27.02 -16.98 9.28
N LEU A 171 -27.03 -15.83 8.60
CA LEU A 171 -28.24 -15.16 8.14
C LEU A 171 -28.96 -15.97 7.06
N ALA A 172 -28.22 -16.54 6.11
CA ALA A 172 -28.80 -17.37 5.06
C ALA A 172 -29.44 -18.64 5.60
N ALA A 173 -28.88 -19.26 6.64
CA ALA A 173 -29.47 -20.46 7.22
C ALA A 173 -30.79 -20.21 7.97
N LYS A 174 -30.99 -19.00 8.51
CA LYS A 174 -32.27 -18.58 9.09
C LYS A 174 -33.28 -18.17 8.03
N HIS A 175 -32.80 -17.59 6.92
CA HIS A 175 -33.64 -17.07 5.84
C HIS A 175 -33.19 -17.55 4.44
N PRO A 176 -33.21 -18.88 4.17
CA PRO A 176 -32.64 -19.43 2.94
C PRO A 176 -33.37 -18.97 1.67
N ASP A 177 -34.68 -18.70 1.78
CA ASP A 177 -35.52 -18.30 0.64
C ASP A 177 -35.31 -16.83 0.20
N ARG A 178 -34.52 -16.06 0.95
CA ARG A 178 -34.30 -14.63 0.67
C ARG A 178 -33.21 -14.36 -0.36
N PHE A 179 -32.40 -15.37 -0.70
CA PHE A 179 -31.18 -15.19 -1.46
C PHE A 179 -31.11 -16.12 -2.67
N ALA A 180 -30.43 -15.66 -3.72
CA ALA A 180 -30.20 -16.42 -4.94
C ALA A 180 -28.83 -17.11 -4.96
N ALA A 181 -27.85 -16.62 -4.19
CA ALA A 181 -26.56 -17.26 -3.93
C ALA A 181 -25.84 -16.60 -2.75
N LEU A 182 -24.80 -17.28 -2.25
CA LEU A 182 -23.96 -16.84 -1.14
C LEU A 182 -22.50 -16.70 -1.57
N VAL A 183 -21.85 -15.61 -1.13
CA VAL A 183 -20.40 -15.40 -1.30
C VAL A 183 -19.76 -15.03 0.05
N PRO A 184 -19.48 -16.02 0.91
CA PRO A 184 -18.74 -15.80 2.14
C PRO A 184 -17.23 -15.67 1.86
N VAL A 185 -16.61 -14.60 2.39
CA VAL A 185 -15.18 -14.31 2.18
C VAL A 185 -14.43 -14.29 3.51
N ALA A 186 -13.29 -14.98 3.61
CA ALA A 186 -12.45 -15.08 4.80
C ALA A 186 -13.26 -15.46 6.07
N ALA A 187 -14.10 -16.49 5.96
CA ALA A 187 -15.08 -16.83 7.00
C ALA A 187 -15.26 -18.34 7.17
N GLY A 188 -15.70 -18.72 8.36
CA GLY A 188 -16.18 -20.05 8.69
C GLY A 188 -17.58 -20.00 9.30
N GLY A 189 -17.93 -21.03 10.05
CA GLY A 189 -19.19 -21.17 10.77
C GLY A 189 -19.32 -22.55 11.38
N GLU A 190 -20.48 -22.84 11.94
CA GLU A 190 -20.83 -24.19 12.40
C GLU A 190 -21.29 -25.03 11.19
N PRO A 191 -20.64 -26.17 10.87
CA PRO A 191 -20.95 -26.98 9.69
C PRO A 191 -22.42 -27.38 9.54
N GLU A 192 -23.16 -27.55 10.64
CA GLU A 192 -24.58 -27.90 10.66
C GLU A 192 -25.46 -26.82 9.99
N VAL A 193 -24.99 -25.57 10.01
CA VAL A 193 -25.64 -24.43 9.36
C VAL A 193 -25.59 -24.57 7.83
N ALA A 194 -24.52 -25.18 7.29
CA ALA A 194 -24.33 -25.34 5.85
C ALA A 194 -25.42 -26.22 5.20
N ALA A 195 -25.94 -27.22 5.91
CA ALA A 195 -27.00 -28.08 5.41
C ALA A 195 -28.33 -27.32 5.18
N ARG A 196 -28.58 -26.25 5.94
CA ARG A 196 -29.81 -25.44 5.83
C ARG A 196 -29.85 -24.55 4.58
N VAL A 197 -28.71 -24.36 3.93
CA VAL A 197 -28.57 -23.53 2.72
C VAL A 197 -28.18 -24.34 1.49
N LYS A 198 -28.30 -25.67 1.53
CA LYS A 198 -27.87 -26.60 0.46
C LYS A 198 -28.43 -26.25 -0.93
N ASP A 199 -29.62 -25.65 -1.00
CA ASP A 199 -30.30 -25.33 -2.25
C ASP A 199 -29.79 -24.00 -2.87
N LEU A 200 -28.92 -23.28 -2.15
CA LEU A 200 -28.27 -22.06 -2.62
C LEU A 200 -26.90 -22.38 -3.25
N PRO A 201 -26.58 -21.82 -4.43
CA PRO A 201 -25.22 -21.81 -4.92
C PRO A 201 -24.29 -21.03 -3.97
N VAL A 202 -23.14 -21.61 -3.61
CA VAL A 202 -22.17 -20.95 -2.73
C VAL A 202 -20.79 -20.87 -3.38
N TRP A 203 -20.20 -19.67 -3.38
CA TRP A 203 -18.79 -19.50 -3.73
C TRP A 203 -18.02 -18.85 -2.59
N ALA A 204 -17.27 -19.68 -1.84
CA ALA A 204 -16.48 -19.22 -0.71
C ALA A 204 -15.03 -18.92 -1.12
N PHE A 205 -14.44 -17.87 -0.53
CA PHE A 205 -13.06 -17.44 -0.79
C PHE A 205 -12.25 -17.33 0.50
N HIS A 206 -11.02 -17.83 0.50
CA HIS A 206 -10.13 -17.75 1.66
C HIS A 206 -8.68 -17.53 1.26
N GLY A 207 -7.93 -16.71 2.01
CA GLY A 207 -6.48 -16.58 1.83
C GLY A 207 -5.76 -17.72 2.54
N ARG A 208 -4.82 -18.40 1.87
CA ARG A 208 -4.04 -19.49 2.48
C ARG A 208 -3.21 -19.00 3.67
N LEU A 209 -2.79 -17.74 3.65
CA LEU A 209 -1.96 -17.11 4.68
C LEU A 209 -2.80 -16.36 5.72
N ASP A 210 -4.12 -16.56 5.75
CA ASP A 210 -5.00 -15.90 6.71
C ASP A 210 -4.75 -16.41 8.14
N ARG A 211 -4.22 -15.52 8.99
CA ARG A 211 -3.96 -15.77 10.41
C ARG A 211 -5.07 -15.25 11.34
N ALA A 212 -6.01 -14.47 10.82
CA ALA A 212 -7.13 -13.95 11.60
C ALA A 212 -8.31 -14.93 11.58
N VAL A 213 -8.62 -15.52 10.42
CA VAL A 213 -9.59 -16.61 10.29
C VAL A 213 -8.91 -17.75 9.55
N PRO A 214 -8.57 -18.87 10.19
CA PRO A 214 -7.87 -19.96 9.50
C PRO A 214 -8.69 -20.54 8.34
N ALA A 215 -8.08 -20.75 7.17
CA ALA A 215 -8.75 -21.23 5.96
C ALA A 215 -9.49 -22.57 6.13
N VAL A 216 -9.03 -23.41 7.05
CA VAL A 216 -9.69 -24.67 7.41
C VAL A 216 -11.15 -24.48 7.85
N THR A 217 -11.48 -23.34 8.48
CA THR A 217 -12.84 -23.06 8.95
C THR A 217 -13.82 -22.90 7.79
N GLY A 218 -13.45 -22.11 6.77
CA GLY A 218 -14.25 -21.94 5.55
C GLY A 218 -14.31 -23.21 4.71
N ARG A 219 -13.21 -23.97 4.65
CA ARG A 219 -13.16 -25.25 3.94
C ARG A 219 -14.18 -26.24 4.51
N LYS A 220 -14.22 -26.41 5.83
CA LYS A 220 -15.20 -27.28 6.52
C LYS A 220 -16.64 -26.91 6.21
N MET A 221 -16.95 -25.61 6.13
CA MET A 221 -18.30 -25.16 5.75
C MET A 221 -18.68 -25.58 4.34
N VAL A 222 -17.77 -25.42 3.37
CA VAL A 222 -18.02 -25.82 1.99
C VAL A 222 -18.14 -27.33 1.85
N GLU A 223 -17.27 -28.10 2.53
CA GLU A 223 -17.34 -29.56 2.56
C GLU A 223 -18.67 -30.05 3.14
N ALA A 224 -19.13 -29.44 4.25
CA ALA A 224 -20.44 -29.76 4.83
C ALA A 224 -21.61 -29.40 3.91
N HIS A 225 -21.52 -28.27 3.21
CA HIS A 225 -22.50 -27.89 2.19
C HIS A 225 -22.60 -28.91 1.04
N GLN A 226 -21.44 -29.35 0.53
CA GLN A 226 -21.36 -30.36 -0.53
C GLN A 226 -21.88 -31.73 -0.04
N ALA A 227 -21.54 -32.12 1.20
CA ALA A 227 -22.04 -33.34 1.82
C ALA A 227 -23.56 -33.35 1.99
N ALA A 228 -24.17 -32.17 2.19
CA ALA A 228 -25.63 -32.00 2.21
C ALA A 228 -26.28 -31.98 0.81
N GLY A 229 -25.49 -32.14 -0.27
CA GLY A 229 -25.93 -32.16 -1.65
C GLY A 229 -25.94 -30.78 -2.34
N GLY A 230 -25.37 -29.76 -1.72
CA GLY A 230 -25.40 -28.40 -2.25
C GLY A 230 -24.33 -28.10 -3.30
N SER A 231 -24.60 -27.10 -4.15
CA SER A 231 -23.68 -26.66 -5.20
C SER A 231 -22.73 -25.58 -4.69
N SER A 232 -21.48 -25.93 -4.40
CA SER A 232 -20.52 -24.96 -3.87
C SER A 232 -19.08 -25.15 -4.33
N ARG A 233 -18.30 -24.07 -4.25
CA ARG A 233 -16.86 -24.03 -4.51
C ARG A 233 -16.12 -23.29 -3.40
N PHE A 234 -14.99 -23.86 -2.98
CA PHE A 234 -14.02 -23.20 -2.11
C PHE A 234 -12.81 -22.76 -2.94
N THR A 235 -12.54 -21.46 -3.01
CA THR A 235 -11.34 -20.91 -3.64
C THR A 235 -10.35 -20.49 -2.56
N GLU A 236 -9.29 -21.27 -2.39
CA GLU A 236 -8.16 -20.91 -1.53
C GLU A 236 -7.07 -20.21 -2.34
N VAL A 237 -6.81 -18.93 -2.04
CA VAL A 237 -5.84 -18.11 -2.77
C VAL A 237 -4.48 -18.21 -2.08
N ARG A 238 -3.51 -18.83 -2.77
CA ARG A 238 -2.22 -19.23 -2.19
C ARG A 238 -1.35 -18.07 -1.68
N SER A 239 -1.45 -16.90 -2.34
CA SER A 239 -0.64 -15.71 -2.07
C SER A 239 -1.28 -14.71 -1.13
N GLU A 240 -2.54 -14.90 -0.74
CA GLU A 240 -3.31 -13.90 0.00
C GLU A 240 -3.45 -14.28 1.49
N GLY A 241 -3.50 -13.25 2.33
CA GLY A 241 -3.84 -13.35 3.76
C GLY A 241 -5.31 -12.99 4.03
N HIS A 242 -5.60 -12.35 5.18
CA HIS A 242 -6.97 -12.02 5.58
C HIS A 242 -7.73 -11.10 4.60
N ALA A 243 -7.01 -10.26 3.85
CA ALA A 243 -7.60 -9.32 2.89
C ALA A 243 -7.95 -9.95 1.53
N VAL A 244 -8.23 -11.25 1.47
CA VAL A 244 -8.58 -11.99 0.24
C VAL A 244 -9.83 -11.45 -0.48
N TRP A 245 -10.62 -10.60 0.18
CA TRP A 245 -11.71 -9.83 -0.45
C TRP A 245 -11.26 -9.01 -1.66
N ARG A 246 -9.98 -8.60 -1.72
CA ARG A 246 -9.40 -7.92 -2.87
C ARG A 246 -9.43 -8.78 -4.13
N TYR A 247 -9.15 -10.08 -3.96
CA TYR A 247 -9.23 -11.05 -5.04
C TYR A 247 -10.69 -11.38 -5.35
N ALA A 248 -11.48 -11.73 -4.32
CA ALA A 248 -12.88 -12.15 -4.51
C ALA A 248 -13.75 -11.10 -5.23
N TYR A 249 -13.71 -9.84 -4.78
CA TYR A 249 -14.51 -8.76 -5.37
C TYR A 249 -13.78 -8.02 -6.51
N GLY A 250 -12.45 -8.18 -6.60
CA GLY A 250 -11.64 -7.61 -7.68
C GLY A 250 -11.81 -8.36 -8.99
N THR A 251 -12.13 -9.66 -8.96
CA THR A 251 -12.17 -10.51 -10.15
C THR A 251 -13.50 -10.47 -10.91
N ASP A 252 -13.42 -10.10 -12.20
CA ASP A 252 -14.57 -10.00 -13.11
C ASP A 252 -15.37 -11.30 -13.26
N ALA A 253 -14.69 -12.44 -13.24
CA ALA A 253 -15.35 -13.75 -13.35
C ALA A 253 -16.28 -14.01 -12.16
N VAL A 254 -15.93 -13.54 -10.96
CA VAL A 254 -16.75 -13.68 -9.75
C VAL A 254 -17.99 -12.80 -9.85
N LEU A 255 -17.84 -11.53 -10.24
CA LEU A 255 -18.97 -10.62 -10.44
C LEU A 255 -19.91 -11.08 -11.57
N ARG A 256 -19.39 -11.68 -12.64
CA ARG A 256 -20.22 -12.28 -13.70
C ARG A 256 -21.02 -13.48 -13.19
N TRP A 257 -20.41 -14.34 -12.38
CA TRP A 257 -21.12 -15.46 -11.76
C TRP A 257 -22.24 -14.98 -10.82
N MET A 258 -21.96 -13.98 -9.96
CA MET A 258 -22.96 -13.40 -9.06
C MET A 258 -24.19 -12.82 -9.78
N GLN A 259 -24.08 -12.42 -11.05
CA GLN A 259 -25.23 -11.94 -11.83
C GLN A 259 -26.21 -13.05 -12.20
N ASN A 260 -25.72 -14.29 -12.37
CA ASN A 260 -26.51 -15.44 -12.85
C ASN A 260 -26.10 -16.77 -12.16
N PRO A 261 -26.14 -16.85 -10.81
CA PRO A 261 -25.53 -17.96 -10.07
C PRO A 261 -26.27 -19.28 -10.24
N ARG A 262 -27.58 -19.26 -10.59
CA ARG A 262 -28.39 -20.46 -10.82
C ARG A 262 -28.14 -21.10 -12.20
N SER A 263 -27.74 -20.31 -13.20
CA SER A 263 -27.50 -20.81 -14.57
C SER A 263 -26.01 -21.03 -14.89
N MET A 264 -25.11 -20.47 -14.10
CA MET A 264 -23.67 -20.66 -14.24
C MET A 264 -23.13 -21.53 -13.10
N ALA A 265 -22.79 -22.79 -13.39
CA ALA A 265 -22.20 -23.67 -12.40
C ALA A 265 -20.85 -23.13 -11.91
N VAL A 266 -20.71 -22.95 -10.60
CA VAL A 266 -19.53 -22.32 -9.97
C VAL A 266 -18.21 -23.04 -10.27
N ASN A 267 -18.27 -24.35 -10.51
CA ASN A 267 -17.11 -25.19 -10.85
C ASN A 267 -16.62 -25.03 -12.30
N GLN A 268 -17.42 -24.38 -13.17
CA GLN A 268 -17.06 -24.14 -14.57
C GLN A 268 -16.39 -22.77 -14.79
N VAL A 269 -16.32 -21.92 -13.76
CA VAL A 269 -15.75 -20.58 -13.87
C VAL A 269 -14.22 -20.64 -13.73
N THR A 270 -13.48 -20.28 -14.78
CA THR A 270 -12.01 -20.17 -14.69
C THR A 270 -11.61 -18.88 -13.97
N LEU A 271 -10.68 -18.99 -13.02
CA LEU A 271 -10.12 -17.85 -12.29
C LEU A 271 -8.65 -17.62 -12.70
N PRO A 272 -8.16 -16.37 -12.75
CA PRO A 272 -6.74 -16.08 -12.93
C PRO A 272 -5.93 -16.47 -11.68
N GLU A 273 -4.67 -16.89 -11.86
CA GLU A 273 -3.79 -17.29 -10.74
C GLU A 273 -3.54 -16.15 -9.74
N SER A 274 -3.51 -14.90 -10.20
CA SER A 274 -3.55 -13.71 -9.35
C SER A 274 -4.06 -12.51 -10.14
N GLU A 275 -4.87 -11.68 -9.52
CA GLU A 275 -5.31 -10.39 -10.06
C GLU A 275 -5.01 -9.33 -9.02
N ARG A 276 -3.97 -8.54 -9.25
CA ARG A 276 -3.61 -7.43 -8.36
C ARG A 276 -4.32 -6.18 -8.83
N VAL A 277 -5.50 -5.91 -8.27
CA VAL A 277 -6.14 -4.59 -8.43
C VAL A 277 -5.38 -3.59 -7.57
N PRO A 278 -4.69 -2.58 -8.16
CA PRO A 278 -4.10 -1.49 -7.40
C PRO A 278 -5.23 -0.76 -6.68
N LEU A 279 -5.09 -0.58 -5.37
CA LEU A 279 -6.03 0.23 -4.60
C LEU A 279 -5.44 1.61 -4.41
N GLU A 280 -6.19 2.63 -4.79
CA GLU A 280 -5.96 3.98 -4.27
C GLU A 280 -6.23 4.00 -2.75
N PRO A 281 -5.57 4.89 -2.00
CA PRO A 281 -5.76 4.99 -0.55
C PRO A 281 -7.23 5.20 -0.17
N VAL A 282 -7.58 4.66 1.01
CA VAL A 282 -8.91 4.70 1.63
C VAL A 282 -9.51 6.10 1.54
N VAL A 283 -10.80 6.18 1.22
CA VAL A 283 -11.59 7.40 1.07
C VAL A 283 -11.22 8.46 2.11
N ASP A 284 -10.77 9.62 1.65
CA ASP A 284 -10.31 10.71 2.51
C ASP A 284 -11.38 11.25 3.49
N SER A 285 -12.65 10.88 3.31
CA SER A 285 -13.83 11.43 4.02
C SER A 285 -14.09 10.94 5.44
N ILE A 286 -13.40 9.90 5.91
CA ILE A 286 -13.63 9.31 7.25
C ILE A 286 -12.45 9.57 8.18
N PHE A 287 -11.39 10.20 7.65
CA PHE A 287 -10.22 10.58 8.43
C PHE A 287 -10.53 11.82 9.26
N ARG A 288 -11.03 11.62 10.49
CA ARG A 288 -11.09 12.68 11.49
C ARG A 288 -9.82 12.64 12.34
N PRO A 289 -8.89 13.59 12.20
CA PRO A 289 -7.66 13.61 12.98
C PRO A 289 -7.95 13.57 14.49
N ALA A 290 -7.30 12.66 15.23
CA ALA A 290 -7.45 12.54 16.68
C ALA A 290 -6.14 12.78 17.43
N VAL A 291 -5.04 12.23 16.95
CA VAL A 291 -3.72 12.35 17.58
C VAL A 291 -2.67 12.61 16.50
N GLU A 292 -1.73 13.50 16.79
CA GLU A 292 -0.58 13.79 15.95
C GLU A 292 0.69 13.41 16.69
N ILE A 293 1.55 12.63 16.03
CA ILE A 293 2.73 11.99 16.58
C ILE A 293 3.92 12.48 15.74
N PRO A 294 4.62 13.54 16.17
CA PRO A 294 5.76 14.05 15.41
C PRO A 294 6.98 13.12 15.50
N GLY A 295 7.86 13.13 14.50
CA GLY A 295 9.07 12.33 14.43
C GLY A 295 8.81 10.82 14.42
N ALA A 296 7.66 10.39 13.90
CA ALA A 296 7.22 9.01 13.97
C ALA A 296 7.93 8.09 12.96
N VAL A 297 8.23 8.60 11.76
CA VAL A 297 8.88 7.86 10.68
C VAL A 297 10.00 8.72 10.08
N THR A 298 11.14 8.11 9.77
CA THR A 298 12.23 8.76 9.05
C THR A 298 12.50 8.03 7.74
N LEU A 299 12.93 8.78 6.73
CA LEU A 299 13.34 8.26 5.44
C LEU A 299 14.69 8.90 5.11
N HIS A 300 15.71 8.09 4.87
CA HIS A 300 16.99 8.56 4.35
C HIS A 300 17.25 7.93 2.98
N LEU A 301 17.40 8.77 1.97
CA LEU A 301 17.85 8.39 0.64
C LEU A 301 19.34 8.74 0.55
N GLY A 302 20.19 7.76 0.87
CA GLY A 302 21.63 7.89 0.72
C GLY A 302 22.08 7.95 -0.74
N GLN A 303 23.36 8.24 -0.96
CA GLN A 303 23.91 8.44 -2.30
C GLN A 303 23.72 7.25 -3.25
N ARG A 304 23.76 6.01 -2.76
CA ARG A 304 23.54 4.81 -3.57
C ARG A 304 22.08 4.66 -3.95
N ALA A 305 21.17 4.89 -3.00
CA ALA A 305 19.72 4.89 -3.26
C ALA A 305 19.32 5.98 -4.26
N LEU A 306 19.86 7.20 -4.12
CA LEU A 306 19.61 8.31 -5.04
C LEU A 306 20.11 8.03 -6.46
N ARG A 307 21.27 7.38 -6.60
CA ARG A 307 21.77 6.92 -7.90
C ARG A 307 20.85 5.88 -8.53
N ALA A 308 20.37 4.92 -7.74
CA ALA A 308 19.44 3.89 -8.21
C ALA A 308 18.11 4.51 -8.66
N ALA A 309 17.52 5.41 -7.87
CA ALA A 309 16.31 6.14 -8.24
C ALA A 309 16.53 7.00 -9.50
N SER A 310 17.65 7.73 -9.58
CA SER A 310 17.98 8.59 -10.73
C SER A 310 18.05 7.82 -12.05
N LEU A 311 18.53 6.57 -12.03
CA LEU A 311 18.61 5.72 -13.23
C LEU A 311 17.23 5.29 -13.74
N ALA A 312 16.25 5.20 -12.85
CA ALA A 312 14.96 4.62 -13.18
C ALA A 312 13.87 5.67 -13.48
N ILE A 313 14.03 6.92 -13.01
CA ILE A 313 13.10 8.04 -13.29
C ILE A 313 12.77 8.18 -14.80
N PRO A 314 13.72 8.13 -15.75
CA PRO A 314 13.40 8.19 -17.19
C PRO A 314 12.29 7.23 -17.64
N GLY A 315 12.35 5.97 -17.20
CA GLY A 315 11.36 4.95 -17.53
C GLY A 315 10.05 5.08 -16.76
N MET A 316 10.03 5.88 -15.68
CA MET A 316 8.83 6.11 -14.87
C MET A 316 7.94 7.23 -15.42
N ILE A 317 8.43 8.09 -16.33
CA ILE A 317 7.64 9.19 -16.88
C ILE A 317 6.72 8.66 -17.99
N PRO A 318 5.39 8.75 -17.83
CA PRO A 318 4.46 8.36 -18.89
C PRO A 318 4.75 9.08 -20.22
N GLU A 319 4.73 8.32 -21.32
CA GLU A 319 5.02 8.83 -22.68
C GLU A 319 4.16 10.04 -23.06
N LYS A 320 2.92 10.11 -22.56
CA LYS A 320 2.00 11.24 -22.73
C LYS A 320 2.53 12.59 -22.22
N TYR A 321 3.52 12.59 -21.33
CA TYR A 321 4.17 13.81 -20.85
C TYR A 321 5.42 14.17 -21.66
N LEU A 322 5.79 13.36 -22.64
CA LEU A 322 6.96 13.52 -23.48
C LEU A 322 6.60 13.93 -24.92
N HIS A 323 5.31 14.21 -25.20
CA HIS A 323 4.84 14.79 -26.45
C HIS A 323 3.60 15.66 -26.22
N GLY A 324 3.27 16.51 -27.20
CA GLY A 324 2.04 17.31 -27.16
C GLY A 324 1.96 18.36 -28.27
N GLU A 325 0.94 19.19 -28.16
CA GLU A 325 0.70 20.33 -29.05
C GLU A 325 0.94 21.65 -28.30
N LEU A 326 1.38 22.68 -29.03
CA LEU A 326 1.58 24.02 -28.54
C LEU A 326 0.67 24.99 -29.30
N ASP A 327 0.24 26.05 -28.61
CA ASP A 327 -0.57 27.10 -29.21
C ASP A 327 0.14 27.77 -30.40
N SER A 328 -0.66 28.26 -31.34
CA SER A 328 -0.12 29.06 -32.45
C SER A 328 0.58 30.31 -31.92
N VAL A 329 1.80 30.56 -32.38
CA VAL A 329 2.59 31.73 -31.99
C VAL A 329 2.49 32.78 -33.09
N SER A 330 2.02 33.98 -32.76
CA SER A 330 2.01 35.12 -33.69
C SER A 330 2.95 36.22 -33.20
N GLU A 331 3.72 36.81 -34.11
CA GLU A 331 4.73 37.82 -33.82
C GLU A 331 4.73 38.90 -34.90
N PHE A 332 5.10 40.12 -34.52
CA PHE A 332 5.32 41.22 -35.45
C PHE A 332 6.80 41.58 -35.43
N THR A 333 7.42 41.61 -36.60
CA THR A 333 8.82 42.01 -36.76
C THR A 333 8.96 43.05 -37.86
N GLN A 334 10.14 43.66 -37.97
CA GLN A 334 10.48 44.56 -39.08
C GLN A 334 11.63 43.99 -39.90
N ILE A 335 11.39 43.78 -41.19
CA ILE A 335 12.41 43.42 -42.17
C ILE A 335 12.57 44.64 -43.09
N GLU A 336 13.78 45.21 -43.16
CA GLU A 336 14.09 46.39 -44.00
C GLU A 336 13.09 47.56 -43.80
N LYS A 337 12.74 47.87 -42.54
CA LYS A 337 11.77 48.92 -42.15
C LYS A 337 10.30 48.67 -42.57
N ARG A 338 9.95 47.46 -43.00
CA ARG A 338 8.57 47.05 -43.29
C ARG A 338 8.04 46.15 -42.17
N ALA A 339 6.83 46.43 -41.71
CA ALA A 339 6.15 45.58 -40.73
C ALA A 339 5.76 44.25 -41.38
N VAL A 340 6.14 43.15 -40.73
CA VAL A 340 5.86 41.78 -41.15
C VAL A 340 5.26 41.03 -39.96
N SER A 341 4.07 40.46 -40.15
CA SER A 341 3.48 39.51 -39.21
C SER A 341 3.92 38.09 -39.56
N LEU A 342 4.41 37.37 -38.56
CA LEU A 342 4.76 35.97 -38.60
C LEU A 342 3.76 35.20 -37.74
N ARG A 343 3.22 34.09 -38.23
CA ARG A 343 2.41 33.17 -37.44
C ARG A 343 2.85 31.74 -37.66
N PHE A 344 3.23 31.05 -36.59
CA PHE A 344 3.51 29.62 -36.57
C PHE A 344 2.28 28.90 -36.01
N ALA A 345 1.81 27.87 -36.71
CA ALA A 345 0.64 27.08 -36.37
C ALA A 345 0.96 25.58 -36.47
N GLU A 346 0.09 24.76 -35.89
CA GLU A 346 0.22 23.29 -35.87
C GLU A 346 1.56 22.87 -35.27
N ILE A 347 1.90 23.46 -34.12
CA ILE A 347 3.17 23.22 -33.44
C ILE A 347 3.01 21.98 -32.58
N THR A 348 3.70 20.91 -32.93
CA THR A 348 3.74 19.66 -32.17
C THR A 348 5.14 19.44 -31.64
N TRP A 349 5.28 18.81 -30.48
CA TRP A 349 6.59 18.39 -29.98
C TRP A 349 6.55 16.95 -29.48
N ALA A 350 7.68 16.28 -29.59
CA ALA A 350 7.92 14.96 -29.01
C ALA A 350 9.39 14.89 -28.61
N GLY A 351 9.71 14.19 -27.52
CA GLY A 351 11.10 13.98 -27.13
C GLY A 351 11.26 12.85 -26.14
N SER A 352 12.49 12.67 -25.66
CA SER A 352 12.80 11.69 -24.64
C SER A 352 13.60 12.30 -23.51
N LEU A 353 13.35 11.81 -22.29
CA LEU A 353 14.24 12.04 -21.16
C LEU A 353 15.18 10.83 -21.08
N SER A 354 16.45 11.00 -21.45
CA SER A 354 17.39 9.87 -21.50
C SER A 354 18.08 9.61 -20.16
N ARG A 355 18.21 10.63 -19.30
CA ARG A 355 18.86 10.50 -18.00
C ARG A 355 18.37 11.55 -17.00
N VAL A 356 18.29 11.13 -15.73
CA VAL A 356 18.15 12.04 -14.59
C VAL A 356 19.33 11.84 -13.66
N VAL A 357 19.79 12.92 -13.03
CA VAL A 357 20.78 12.86 -11.95
C VAL A 357 20.35 13.78 -10.83
N ILE A 358 20.21 13.23 -9.63
CA ILE A 358 19.91 13.99 -8.41
C ILE A 358 21.17 14.00 -7.55
N ARG A 359 21.65 15.20 -7.20
CA ARG A 359 22.80 15.40 -6.30
C ARG A 359 22.45 16.37 -5.18
N PRO A 360 22.22 15.88 -3.95
CA PRO A 360 22.16 16.75 -2.79
C PRO A 360 23.57 17.26 -2.46
N ALA A 361 23.64 18.46 -1.90
CA ALA A 361 24.87 19.17 -1.58
C ALA A 361 24.71 19.96 -0.28
N ALA A 362 25.82 20.38 0.32
CA ALA A 362 25.82 21.19 1.53
C ALA A 362 24.97 22.47 1.40
N GLY A 363 24.45 22.94 2.54
CA GLY A 363 23.58 24.13 2.59
C GLY A 363 22.15 23.86 2.15
N ASN A 364 21.66 22.62 2.32
CA ASN A 364 20.29 22.22 2.00
C ASN A 364 19.94 22.50 0.53
N ARG A 365 20.76 22.02 -0.41
CA ARG A 365 20.52 22.19 -1.85
C ARG A 365 20.46 20.85 -2.55
N ILE A 366 19.59 20.75 -3.54
CA ILE A 366 19.49 19.59 -4.42
C ILE A 366 19.67 20.08 -5.85
N THR A 367 20.65 19.52 -6.54
CA THR A 367 20.84 19.71 -7.98
C THR A 367 20.17 18.57 -8.73
N VAL A 368 19.18 18.89 -9.54
CA VAL A 368 18.49 17.96 -10.43
C VAL A 368 18.90 18.25 -11.86
N GLN A 369 19.51 17.26 -12.53
CA GLN A 369 19.89 17.37 -13.93
C GLN A 369 19.03 16.44 -14.78
N LEU A 370 18.39 17.00 -15.80
CA LEU A 370 17.53 16.30 -16.75
C LEU A 370 18.20 16.32 -18.12
N ALA A 371 18.51 15.16 -18.67
CA ALA A 371 19.06 15.03 -20.02
C ALA A 371 17.93 14.78 -21.02
N ILE A 372 17.59 15.79 -21.80
CA ILE A 372 16.65 15.64 -22.91
C ILE A 372 17.42 15.23 -24.18
N GLN A 373 16.82 14.32 -24.94
CA GLN A 373 17.41 13.78 -26.15
C GLN A 373 16.33 13.51 -27.20
N ASP A 374 16.70 13.59 -28.48
CA ASP A 374 15.82 13.31 -29.62
C ASP A 374 14.50 14.09 -29.51
N THR A 375 14.59 15.33 -29.06
CA THR A 375 13.44 16.21 -28.90
C THR A 375 13.21 16.97 -30.20
N HIS A 376 12.10 16.69 -30.86
CA HIS A 376 11.69 17.32 -32.11
C HIS A 376 10.49 18.24 -31.85
N VAL A 377 10.60 19.49 -32.28
CA VAL A 377 9.48 20.43 -32.36
C VAL A 377 9.19 20.65 -33.84
N ARG A 378 8.01 20.25 -34.27
CA ARG A 378 7.55 20.41 -35.64
C ARG A 378 6.57 21.56 -35.71
N ILE A 379 6.85 22.51 -36.60
CA ILE A 379 5.94 23.58 -36.97
C ILE A 379 5.29 23.15 -38.28
N GLY A 380 3.98 22.85 -38.25
CA GLY A 380 3.26 22.44 -39.45
C GLY A 380 3.21 23.54 -40.50
N THR A 381 2.83 24.76 -40.08
CA THR A 381 2.68 25.89 -41.01
C THR A 381 3.20 27.21 -40.43
N ALA A 382 4.03 27.92 -41.19
CA ALA A 382 4.49 29.28 -40.94
C ALA A 382 3.89 30.24 -41.99
N PHE A 383 3.12 31.21 -41.52
CA PHE A 383 2.55 32.29 -42.33
C PHE A 383 3.37 33.56 -42.14
N VAL A 384 3.71 34.21 -43.25
CA VAL A 384 4.42 35.49 -43.29
C VAL A 384 3.56 36.46 -44.09
N ALA A 385 3.27 37.64 -43.55
CA ALA A 385 2.53 38.67 -44.27
C ALA A 385 3.07 40.07 -43.95
N GLY A 386 3.29 40.89 -44.97
CA GLY A 386 3.80 42.26 -44.79
C GLY A 386 4.08 42.97 -46.10
N GLY A 387 3.81 44.27 -46.18
CA GLY A 387 4.12 45.10 -47.35
C GLY A 387 3.48 44.65 -48.68
N GLY A 388 2.26 44.11 -48.63
CA GLY A 388 1.53 43.62 -49.82
C GLY A 388 1.94 42.22 -50.31
N GLN A 389 2.76 41.51 -49.54
CA GLN A 389 3.24 40.17 -49.86
C GLN A 389 2.85 39.17 -48.78
N THR A 390 2.62 37.93 -49.19
CA THR A 390 2.33 36.82 -48.28
C THR A 390 3.17 35.61 -48.65
N ALA A 391 3.57 34.83 -47.65
CA ALA A 391 4.20 33.54 -47.84
C ALA A 391 3.65 32.52 -46.85
N THR A 392 3.62 31.27 -47.28
CA THR A 392 3.30 30.12 -46.43
C THR A 392 4.43 29.12 -46.58
N ALA A 393 5.01 28.68 -45.47
CA ALA A 393 6.15 27.78 -45.46
C ALA A 393 5.98 26.70 -44.39
N GLY A 394 6.39 25.48 -44.69
CA GLY A 394 6.34 24.37 -43.74
C GLY A 394 6.27 23.00 -44.42
N PRO A 395 6.30 21.91 -43.64
CA PRO A 395 6.67 21.87 -42.22
C PRO A 395 8.14 22.25 -41.99
N ILE A 396 8.45 22.76 -40.79
CA ILE A 396 9.80 23.07 -40.30
C ILE A 396 10.04 22.23 -39.03
N ASP A 397 11.14 21.50 -38.99
CA ASP A 397 11.51 20.65 -37.86
C ASP A 397 12.67 21.30 -37.09
N ILE A 398 12.51 21.43 -35.78
CA ILE A 398 13.55 21.88 -34.84
C ILE A 398 13.97 20.66 -34.02
N SER A 399 15.23 20.28 -34.11
CA SER A 399 15.77 19.12 -33.41
C SER A 399 16.70 19.55 -32.29
N ILE A 400 16.47 19.01 -31.11
CA ILE A 400 17.21 19.28 -29.88
C ILE A 400 17.78 17.95 -29.36
N GLY A 401 19.10 17.91 -29.23
CA GLY A 401 19.79 16.78 -28.61
C GLY A 401 20.00 15.53 -29.46
N GLU A 402 19.78 15.56 -30.78
CA GLU A 402 19.99 14.39 -31.68
C GLU A 402 21.40 13.76 -31.59
N ARG A 403 22.45 14.58 -31.45
CA ARG A 403 23.84 14.09 -31.40
C ARG A 403 24.35 13.86 -29.99
N LYS A 404 23.94 14.71 -29.06
CA LYS A 404 24.36 14.70 -27.66
C LYS A 404 23.20 15.20 -26.80
N PRO A 405 22.94 14.57 -25.64
CA PRO A 405 21.89 15.03 -24.74
C PRO A 405 22.10 16.48 -24.31
N VAL A 406 21.00 17.20 -24.17
CA VAL A 406 20.99 18.55 -23.61
C VAL A 406 20.61 18.47 -22.14
N TRP A 407 21.43 19.06 -21.28
CA TRP A 407 21.19 19.05 -19.84
C TRP A 407 20.43 20.31 -19.41
N ILE A 408 19.29 20.10 -18.76
CA ILE A 408 18.62 21.12 -17.93
C ILE A 408 19.06 20.85 -16.50
N THR A 409 19.79 21.78 -15.89
CA THR A 409 20.20 21.69 -14.49
C THR A 409 19.34 22.64 -13.67
N VAL A 410 18.59 22.11 -12.70
CA VAL A 410 17.77 22.88 -11.77
C VAL A 410 18.36 22.72 -10.38
N VAL A 411 18.66 23.83 -9.72
CA VAL A 411 19.07 23.83 -8.31
C VAL A 411 17.86 24.23 -7.48
N VAL A 412 17.47 23.38 -6.54
CA VAL A 412 16.34 23.64 -5.65
C VAL A 412 16.78 23.60 -4.18
N GLU A 413 16.12 24.42 -3.38
CA GLU A 413 16.17 24.36 -1.92
C GLU A 413 14.91 23.65 -1.42
N PRO A 414 15.03 22.46 -0.81
CA PRO A 414 13.89 21.76 -0.24
C PRO A 414 13.49 22.38 1.11
N ALA A 415 12.19 22.49 1.34
CA ALA A 415 11.62 22.96 2.59
C ALA A 415 10.33 22.20 2.90
N VAL A 416 9.89 22.29 4.14
CA VAL A 416 8.54 21.86 4.54
C VAL A 416 7.71 23.11 4.82
N GLU A 417 6.63 23.28 4.07
CA GLU A 417 5.66 24.36 4.29
C GLU A 417 4.27 23.76 4.39
N GLN A 418 3.52 24.10 5.45
CA GLN A 418 2.15 23.60 5.67
C GLN A 418 2.05 22.06 5.55
N ARG A 419 3.04 21.33 6.09
CA ARG A 419 3.12 19.86 6.02
C ARG A 419 3.15 19.30 4.59
N ARG A 420 3.74 20.05 3.66
CA ARG A 420 4.02 19.60 2.30
C ARG A 420 5.47 19.88 1.96
N LEU A 421 6.05 19.01 1.14
CA LEU A 421 7.37 19.26 0.57
C LEU A 421 7.26 20.39 -0.44
N LYS A 422 8.16 21.36 -0.33
CA LYS A 422 8.33 22.48 -1.24
C LYS A 422 9.75 22.52 -1.73
N PHE A 423 9.94 22.87 -2.99
CA PHE A 423 11.23 22.95 -3.66
C PHE A 423 11.34 24.32 -4.33
N ARG A 424 12.02 25.25 -3.65
CA ARG A 424 12.22 26.59 -4.19
C ARG A 424 13.33 26.54 -5.24
N VAL A 425 13.01 26.91 -6.48
CA VAL A 425 14.00 26.99 -7.56
C VAL A 425 14.96 28.15 -7.29
N ILE A 426 16.24 27.83 -7.05
CA ILE A 426 17.31 28.81 -6.85
C ILE A 426 17.91 29.23 -8.18
N ASP A 427 18.21 28.25 -9.03
CA ASP A 427 18.87 28.46 -10.31
C ASP A 427 18.38 27.43 -11.34
N THR A 428 18.37 27.83 -12.61
CA THR A 428 18.15 26.92 -13.73
C THR A 428 19.13 27.23 -14.84
N GLN A 429 19.91 26.23 -15.21
CA GLN A 429 20.90 26.31 -16.28
C GLN A 429 20.48 25.41 -17.44
N LEU A 430 20.45 26.00 -18.62
CA LEU A 430 20.23 25.34 -19.89
C LEU A 430 21.01 26.12 -20.94
N ALA A 431 21.85 25.44 -21.71
CA ALA A 431 22.57 26.02 -22.82
C ALA A 431 22.37 25.17 -24.06
N LEU A 432 21.76 25.78 -25.08
CA LEU A 432 21.65 25.21 -26.41
C LEU A 432 22.82 25.74 -27.27
N THR A 433 23.51 24.83 -27.94
CA THR A 433 24.65 25.10 -28.82
C THR A 433 24.29 24.80 -30.27
N PRO A 434 25.04 25.29 -31.27
CA PRO A 434 24.81 24.92 -32.66
C PRO A 434 24.88 23.41 -32.95
N GLN A 435 25.52 22.62 -32.06
CA GLN A 435 25.72 21.18 -32.26
C GLN A 435 24.55 20.33 -31.78
N ASN A 436 23.68 20.89 -30.93
CA ASN A 436 22.55 20.18 -30.30
C ASN A 436 21.21 20.93 -30.49
N PHE A 437 21.19 21.93 -31.37
CA PHE A 437 19.99 22.65 -31.79
C PHE A 437 20.09 22.93 -33.29
N THR A 438 19.33 22.16 -34.07
CA THR A 438 19.31 22.23 -35.54
C THR A 438 17.91 22.54 -36.02
N ILE A 439 17.81 23.25 -37.15
CA ILE A 439 16.53 23.63 -37.76
C ILE A 439 16.56 23.18 -39.22
N SER A 440 15.53 22.46 -39.64
CA SER A 440 15.37 22.08 -41.04
C SER A 440 14.92 23.28 -41.87
N PRO A 441 15.29 23.36 -43.15
CA PRO A 441 14.57 24.23 -44.07
C PRO A 441 13.10 23.78 -44.18
N PRO A 442 12.14 24.70 -44.42
CA PRO A 442 10.77 24.35 -44.73
C PRO A 442 10.69 23.45 -45.97
N GLN A 443 9.93 22.36 -45.89
CA GLN A 443 9.82 21.40 -47.01
C GLN A 443 9.08 21.99 -48.21
N ARG A 444 8.13 22.90 -47.99
CA ARG A 444 7.41 23.63 -49.04
C ARG A 444 7.36 25.12 -48.70
N VAL A 445 7.48 25.96 -49.72
CA VAL A 445 7.34 27.42 -49.60
C VAL A 445 6.51 27.93 -50.76
N ALA A 446 5.41 28.61 -50.47
CA ALA A 446 4.57 29.31 -51.44
C ALA A 446 4.62 30.82 -51.14
N VAL A 447 4.75 31.65 -52.19
CA VAL A 447 4.90 33.11 -52.05
C VAL A 447 3.95 33.80 -53.03
N GLN A 448 3.33 34.90 -52.61
CA GLN A 448 2.49 35.79 -53.43
C GLN A 448 2.98 37.24 -53.31
N GLY A 449 3.00 37.97 -54.43
CA GLY A 449 3.38 39.39 -54.49
C GLY A 449 4.71 39.71 -55.20
N GLY A 450 5.37 38.72 -55.82
CA GLY A 450 6.41 38.89 -56.85
C GLY A 450 7.79 39.43 -56.44
N LEU A 451 7.92 40.03 -55.26
CA LEU A 451 9.14 40.73 -54.81
C LEU A 451 10.02 39.92 -53.83
N ILE A 452 9.55 38.79 -53.31
CA ILE A 452 10.29 37.90 -52.40
C ILE A 452 10.33 36.49 -53.01
N THR A 453 11.50 35.85 -52.99
CA THR A 453 11.69 34.47 -53.50
C THR A 453 11.45 33.41 -52.42
N GLN A 454 11.12 32.19 -52.83
CA GLN A 454 10.98 31.04 -51.91
C GLN A 454 12.25 30.81 -51.08
N GLN A 455 13.43 30.95 -51.69
CA GLN A 455 14.71 30.78 -51.02
C GLN A 455 14.96 31.86 -49.95
N GLN A 456 14.58 33.11 -50.25
CA GLN A 456 14.69 34.21 -49.27
C GLN A 456 13.80 33.96 -48.04
N VAL A 457 12.56 33.52 -48.24
CA VAL A 457 11.65 33.16 -47.12
C VAL A 457 12.23 32.00 -46.31
N SER A 458 12.65 30.93 -46.98
CA SER A 458 13.25 29.75 -46.33
C SER A 458 14.46 30.12 -45.47
N SER A 459 15.44 30.82 -46.04
CA SER A 459 16.65 31.22 -45.30
C SER A 459 16.36 32.24 -44.19
N ALA A 460 15.37 33.12 -44.35
CA ALA A 460 14.97 34.06 -43.32
C ALA A 460 14.32 33.37 -42.12
N LEU A 461 13.43 32.39 -42.36
CA LEU A 461 12.79 31.61 -41.30
C LEU A 461 13.80 30.79 -40.50
N VAL A 462 14.71 30.07 -41.17
CA VAL A 462 15.75 29.27 -40.49
C VAL A 462 16.65 30.17 -39.65
N ARG A 463 17.23 31.23 -40.22
CA ARG A 463 18.10 32.16 -39.47
C ARG A 463 17.36 32.84 -38.31
N GLY A 464 16.10 33.21 -38.53
CA GLY A 464 15.29 33.87 -37.50
C GLY A 464 14.96 32.95 -36.32
N LEU A 465 14.77 31.66 -36.58
CA LEU A 465 14.60 30.65 -35.52
C LEU A 465 15.94 30.33 -34.84
N GLU A 466 17.06 30.26 -35.58
CA GLU A 466 18.40 30.06 -35.02
C GLU A 466 18.82 31.19 -34.07
N GLN A 467 18.57 32.45 -34.45
CA GLN A 467 18.88 33.62 -33.63
C GLN A 467 18.08 33.68 -32.32
N ARG A 468 16.96 32.96 -32.24
CA ARG A 468 16.10 32.91 -31.04
C ARG A 468 16.42 31.75 -30.10
N ARG A 469 17.49 30.98 -30.35
CA ARG A 469 17.91 29.86 -29.50
C ARG A 469 18.05 30.26 -28.01
N ASP A 470 18.61 31.42 -27.74
CA ASP A 470 18.79 31.91 -26.36
C ASP A 470 17.46 32.30 -25.72
N GLN A 471 16.52 32.84 -26.50
CA GLN A 471 15.16 33.14 -26.04
C GLN A 471 14.39 31.85 -25.72
N PHE A 472 14.57 30.81 -26.54
CA PHE A 472 13.99 29.49 -26.26
C PHE A 472 14.54 28.91 -24.95
N SER A 473 15.86 29.01 -24.74
CA SER A 473 16.50 28.59 -23.47
C SER A 473 15.99 29.42 -22.28
N ALA A 474 15.78 30.73 -22.44
CA ALA A 474 15.23 31.59 -21.40
C ALA A 474 13.78 31.21 -21.03
N ARG A 475 12.92 30.95 -22.01
CA ARG A 475 11.53 30.53 -21.76
C ARG A 475 11.42 29.21 -21.01
N ILE A 476 12.29 28.24 -21.33
CA ILE A 476 12.35 26.97 -20.58
C ILE A 476 12.74 27.26 -19.12
N ARG A 477 13.75 28.10 -18.88
CA ARG A 477 14.15 28.50 -17.52
C ARG A 477 13.01 29.17 -16.76
N GLU A 478 12.29 30.09 -17.39
CA GLU A 478 11.13 30.79 -16.81
C GLU A 478 9.96 29.85 -16.49
N SER A 479 9.86 28.71 -17.18
CA SER A 479 8.80 27.72 -16.96
C SER A 479 9.11 26.73 -15.84
N MET A 480 10.38 26.62 -15.39
CA MET A 480 10.77 25.62 -14.38
C MET A 480 10.04 25.74 -13.05
N PRO A 481 9.83 26.93 -12.47
CA PRO A 481 9.09 27.06 -11.21
C PRO A 481 7.69 26.42 -11.27
N ALA A 482 6.95 26.63 -12.37
CA ALA A 482 5.62 26.05 -12.55
C ALA A 482 5.65 24.53 -12.72
N ILE A 483 6.70 23.99 -13.35
CA ILE A 483 6.89 22.53 -13.47
C ILE A 483 7.20 21.93 -12.11
N VAL A 484 8.08 22.57 -11.32
CA VAL A 484 8.41 22.12 -9.96
C VAL A 484 7.16 22.17 -9.08
N GLU A 485 6.34 23.22 -9.16
CA GLU A 485 5.07 23.30 -8.42
C GLU A 485 4.09 22.16 -8.79
N ARG A 486 4.00 21.77 -10.07
CA ARG A 486 3.20 20.60 -10.47
C ARG A 486 3.78 19.30 -9.93
N MET A 487 5.11 19.17 -9.87
CA MET A 487 5.77 18.01 -9.27
C MET A 487 5.50 17.94 -7.76
N GLU A 488 5.54 19.07 -7.05
CA GLU A 488 5.17 19.15 -5.62
C GLU A 488 3.75 18.63 -5.36
N GLN A 489 2.80 18.94 -6.24
CA GLN A 489 1.41 18.46 -6.13
C GLN A 489 1.30 16.94 -6.30
N GLN A 490 2.26 16.30 -6.98
CA GLN A 490 2.30 14.85 -7.17
C GLN A 490 3.15 14.12 -6.13
N LEU A 491 4.01 14.84 -5.40
CA LEU A 491 4.85 14.31 -4.32
C LEU A 491 4.04 14.10 -3.04
N GLU A 492 3.17 13.09 -3.04
CA GLU A 492 2.48 12.67 -1.84
C GLU A 492 3.32 11.61 -1.08
N ILE A 493 3.44 11.76 0.25
CA ILE A 493 4.11 10.80 1.16
C ILE A 493 3.22 9.62 1.69
N PRO A 494 2.05 9.21 1.13
CA PRO A 494 1.21 8.15 1.70
C PRO A 494 1.92 6.80 1.96
N ARG A 495 2.98 6.48 1.21
CA ARG A 495 3.66 5.17 1.27
C ARG A 495 4.37 4.87 2.60
N LEU A 496 4.70 5.89 3.41
CA LEU A 496 5.33 5.69 4.74
C LEU A 496 4.33 5.21 5.81
N THR A 497 3.03 5.40 5.57
CA THR A 497 1.95 4.92 6.46
C THR A 497 1.96 3.40 6.64
N ASN A 498 2.32 2.67 5.59
CA ASN A 498 2.38 1.20 5.62
C ASN A 498 3.48 0.69 6.55
N ALA A 499 4.60 1.40 6.66
CA ALA A 499 5.71 0.99 7.53
C ALA A 499 5.31 1.04 9.02
N ALA A 500 4.54 2.06 9.43
CA ALA A 500 3.97 2.15 10.78
C ALA A 500 2.92 1.06 11.05
N ARG A 501 2.16 0.63 10.04
CA ARG A 501 1.23 -0.51 10.16
C ARG A 501 1.97 -1.85 10.30
N THR A 502 3.17 -1.99 9.73
CA THR A 502 3.96 -3.22 9.82
C THR A 502 4.34 -3.59 11.25
N ILE A 503 4.60 -2.59 12.11
CA ILE A 503 4.95 -2.81 13.51
C ILE A 503 3.74 -2.87 14.45
N TRP A 504 2.52 -2.74 13.91
CA TRP A 504 1.30 -2.74 14.70
C TRP A 504 0.93 -4.17 15.17
N PRO A 505 0.90 -4.43 16.50
CA PRO A 505 0.78 -5.80 17.00
C PRO A 505 -0.67 -6.33 17.05
N ILE A 506 -1.68 -5.49 16.81
CA ILE A 506 -3.10 -5.84 16.96
C ILE A 506 -3.77 -5.97 15.57
N PRO A 507 -4.01 -7.18 15.07
CA PRO A 507 -4.47 -7.39 13.69
C PRO A 507 -5.93 -6.97 13.43
N VAL A 508 -6.78 -6.90 14.46
CA VAL A 508 -8.23 -6.70 14.30
C VAL A 508 -8.63 -5.22 14.17
N TYR A 509 -7.93 -4.34 14.90
CA TYR A 509 -8.18 -2.90 14.88
C TYR A 509 -6.92 -2.15 14.47
N GLN A 510 -6.81 -1.86 13.17
CA GLN A 510 -5.74 -1.01 12.66
C GLN A 510 -6.20 0.45 12.67
N PRO A 511 -5.47 1.36 13.34
CA PRO A 511 -5.79 2.78 13.24
C PRO A 511 -5.58 3.28 11.82
N LEU A 512 -6.46 4.18 11.39
CA LEU A 512 -6.28 4.90 10.14
C LEU A 512 -5.21 5.97 10.37
N LEU A 513 -4.12 5.90 9.60
CA LEU A 513 -2.94 6.74 9.76
C LEU A 513 -2.72 7.58 8.50
N ARG A 514 -2.16 8.78 8.64
CA ARG A 514 -1.62 9.60 7.55
C ARG A 514 -0.26 10.14 7.96
N SER A 515 0.75 9.95 7.11
CA SER A 515 2.04 10.60 7.27
C SER A 515 2.05 12.02 6.71
N TRP A 516 2.88 12.87 7.31
CA TRP A 516 3.13 14.22 6.84
C TRP A 516 4.59 14.62 7.10
N PRO A 517 5.24 15.35 6.17
CA PRO A 517 6.62 15.80 6.35
C PRO A 517 6.69 16.88 7.45
N GLU A 518 7.69 16.75 8.32
CA GLU A 518 8.08 17.74 9.32
C GLU A 518 9.31 18.51 8.91
N GLU A 519 10.29 17.77 8.40
CA GLU A 519 11.63 18.26 8.15
C GLU A 519 12.20 17.55 6.93
N ILE A 520 12.94 18.29 6.12
CA ILE A 520 13.73 17.76 5.02
C ILE A 520 15.12 18.38 5.11
N LEU A 521 16.14 17.55 4.97
CA LEU A 521 17.54 17.93 4.95
C LEU A 521 18.19 17.31 3.73
N ALA A 522 18.81 18.13 2.90
CA ALA A 522 19.69 17.69 1.82
C ALA A 522 21.14 18.07 2.13
N ASP A 523 22.03 17.09 2.06
CA ASP A 523 23.47 17.30 2.25
C ASP A 523 24.29 16.33 1.38
N GLU A 524 25.61 16.32 1.55
CA GLU A 524 26.51 15.45 0.78
C GLU A 524 26.29 13.95 1.05
N LYS A 525 25.57 13.58 2.11
CA LYS A 525 25.27 12.17 2.44
C LYS A 525 23.97 11.70 1.82
N GLY A 526 23.02 12.60 1.56
CA GLY A 526 21.77 12.23 0.90
C GLY A 526 20.64 13.21 1.15
N ILE A 527 19.41 12.70 1.06
CA ILE A 527 18.19 13.42 1.42
C ILE A 527 17.53 12.69 2.60
N THR A 528 17.40 13.37 3.73
CA THR A 528 16.70 12.87 4.92
C THR A 528 15.37 13.59 5.07
N ILE A 529 14.29 12.84 5.30
CA ILE A 529 12.96 13.37 5.60
C ILE A 529 12.51 12.80 6.94
N VAL A 530 12.11 13.67 7.85
CA VAL A 530 11.41 13.28 9.09
C VAL A 530 9.93 13.53 8.88
N CYS A 531 9.12 12.53 9.20
CA CYS A 531 7.68 12.56 9.04
C CYS A 531 6.98 12.31 10.38
N GLY A 532 5.91 13.08 10.58
CA GLY A 532 4.94 12.83 11.63
C GLY A 532 3.85 11.89 11.13
N LEU A 533 3.10 11.33 12.07
CA LEU A 533 1.90 10.56 11.80
C LEU A 533 0.69 11.23 12.44
N THR A 534 -0.40 11.31 11.72
CA THR A 534 -1.72 11.60 12.28
C THR A 534 -2.50 10.30 12.36
N ALA A 535 -3.04 9.97 13.54
CA ALA A 535 -3.98 8.88 13.72
C ALA A 535 -5.41 9.43 13.76
N ALA A 536 -6.32 8.82 13.01
CA ALA A 536 -7.72 9.21 13.01
C ALA A 536 -8.47 8.67 14.24
N SER A 537 -9.57 9.34 14.57
CA SER A 537 -10.51 8.87 15.58
C SER A 537 -11.12 7.53 15.18
N LEU A 538 -11.22 6.63 16.16
CA LEU A 538 -11.93 5.36 16.03
C LEU A 538 -13.46 5.54 16.08
N ASP A 539 -13.94 6.77 16.21
CA ASP A 539 -15.32 7.17 15.96
C ASP A 539 -15.31 8.55 15.27
N PRO A 540 -15.63 8.64 13.96
CA PRO A 540 -15.55 9.89 13.22
C PRO A 540 -16.57 10.92 13.71
N ASP A 541 -17.67 10.52 14.35
CA ASP A 541 -18.67 11.43 14.89
C ASP A 541 -18.26 11.96 16.27
N ARG A 542 -17.46 11.19 17.03
CA ARG A 542 -17.02 11.53 18.40
C ARG A 542 -15.55 11.91 18.55
N GLY A 543 -14.81 12.09 17.47
CA GLY A 543 -13.41 12.54 17.52
C GLY A 543 -13.26 13.91 18.21
N PRO A 544 -12.06 14.29 18.66
CA PRO A 544 -11.84 15.62 19.22
C PRO A 544 -12.05 16.71 18.16
N ALA A 545 -12.33 17.94 18.59
CA ALA A 545 -12.43 19.10 17.69
C ALA A 545 -11.06 19.49 17.12
N THR A 546 -10.01 19.34 17.93
CA THR A 546 -8.61 19.55 17.55
C THR A 546 -7.80 18.32 17.92
N PRO A 547 -6.92 17.83 17.04
CA PRO A 547 -6.08 16.68 17.34
C PRO A 547 -5.15 16.95 18.53
N LYS A 548 -4.92 15.94 19.35
CA LYS A 548 -3.91 16.01 20.40
C LYS A 548 -2.53 15.88 19.77
N LEU A 549 -1.76 16.96 19.78
CA LEU A 549 -0.34 16.96 19.39
C LEU A 549 0.49 16.37 20.54
N LEU A 550 1.34 15.39 20.21
CA LEU A 550 2.25 14.75 21.16
C LEU A 550 3.68 15.28 21.01
N GLU A 551 4.53 14.86 21.95
CA GLU A 551 5.96 15.10 21.86
C GLU A 551 6.58 14.40 20.66
N ARG A 552 7.59 15.06 20.08
CA ARG A 552 8.33 14.55 18.93
C ARG A 552 9.18 13.34 19.34
N LEU A 553 9.06 12.24 18.60
CA LEU A 553 9.75 10.99 18.90
C LEU A 553 11.17 10.95 18.34
N ALA A 554 11.35 11.21 17.04
CA ALA A 554 12.68 11.23 16.41
C ALA A 554 13.42 12.56 16.62
N PRO A 555 14.76 12.53 16.75
CA PRO A 555 15.56 13.76 16.76
C PRO A 555 15.50 14.52 15.40
N PRO A 556 16.05 15.74 15.33
CA PRO A 556 16.22 16.48 14.08
C PRO A 556 16.96 15.69 13.00
N ALA A 557 16.69 15.97 11.73
CA ALA A 557 17.23 15.22 10.59
C ALA A 557 18.77 15.19 10.58
N GLU A 558 19.42 16.25 11.07
CA GLU A 558 20.87 16.38 11.17
C GLU A 558 21.51 15.37 12.14
N GLN A 559 20.77 14.90 13.14
CA GLN A 559 21.26 13.97 14.17
C GLN A 559 20.98 12.50 13.82
N LEU A 560 20.23 12.26 12.73
CA LEU A 560 19.91 10.91 12.29
C LEU A 560 21.11 10.25 11.59
N PRO A 561 21.17 8.90 11.62
CA PRO A 561 22.09 8.14 10.77
C PRO A 561 21.90 8.48 9.29
N ARG A 562 23.03 8.55 8.57
CA ARG A 562 23.11 8.98 7.16
C ARG A 562 23.99 8.02 6.38
N GLY A 563 23.49 6.79 6.18
CA GLY A 563 24.13 5.75 5.38
C GLY A 563 24.03 5.98 3.87
N ASP A 564 24.72 5.19 3.06
CA ASP A 564 24.68 5.33 1.60
C ASP A 564 23.42 4.75 0.95
N ASP A 565 22.72 3.87 1.65
CA ASP A 565 21.59 3.10 1.14
C ASP A 565 20.24 3.77 1.45
N LEU A 566 19.14 3.09 1.12
CA LEU A 566 17.80 3.54 1.51
C LEU A 566 17.54 3.07 2.94
N GLU A 567 17.27 3.98 3.87
CA GLU A 567 16.95 3.66 5.25
C GLU A 567 15.55 4.19 5.62
N ILE A 568 14.74 3.34 6.24
CA ILE A 568 13.43 3.71 6.79
C ILE A 568 13.49 3.51 8.30
N GLY A 569 13.40 4.60 9.05
CA GLY A 569 13.36 4.57 10.50
C GLY A 569 11.94 4.62 11.04
N LEU A 570 11.68 3.83 12.08
CA LEU A 570 10.40 3.76 12.79
C LEU A 570 10.64 3.99 14.27
N ALA A 571 9.97 4.98 14.85
CA ALA A 571 10.02 5.22 16.29
C ALA A 571 9.01 4.30 17.00
N PRO A 572 9.41 3.33 17.84
CA PRO A 572 8.47 2.45 18.53
C PRO A 572 7.49 3.16 19.46
N GLY A 573 7.85 4.37 19.90
CA GLY A 573 6.96 5.25 20.67
C GLY A 573 5.62 5.53 19.99
N VAL A 574 5.47 5.29 18.67
CA VAL A 574 4.19 5.42 17.96
C VAL A 574 3.13 4.43 18.44
N LEU A 575 3.54 3.24 18.93
CA LEU A 575 2.61 2.23 19.41
C LEU A 575 1.80 2.72 20.62
N ALA A 576 2.41 3.59 21.42
CA ALA A 576 1.85 4.05 22.65
C ALA A 576 0.53 4.83 22.47
N PRO A 577 0.53 5.97 21.75
CA PRO A 577 -0.68 6.75 21.52
C PRO A 577 -1.72 6.03 20.66
N MET A 578 -1.30 5.18 19.73
CA MET A 578 -2.22 4.36 18.93
C MET A 578 -2.97 3.35 19.81
N SER A 579 -2.29 2.76 20.81
CA SER A 579 -2.94 1.85 21.76
C SER A 579 -3.87 2.59 22.71
N GLN A 580 -3.49 3.80 23.13
CA GLN A 580 -4.35 4.66 23.93
C GLN A 580 -5.66 5.00 23.22
N LEU A 581 -5.63 5.25 21.90
CA LEU A 581 -6.87 5.45 21.12
C LEU A 581 -7.82 4.25 21.23
N LEU A 582 -7.31 3.01 21.15
CA LEU A 582 -8.13 1.81 21.30
C LEU A 582 -8.71 1.68 22.71
N LEU A 583 -7.91 2.00 23.73
CA LEU A 583 -8.32 2.01 25.14
C LEU A 583 -9.47 3.01 25.37
N ASP A 584 -9.28 4.25 24.92
CA ASP A 584 -10.27 5.34 25.08
C ASP A 584 -11.58 5.04 24.32
N ALA A 585 -11.49 4.31 23.19
CA ALA A 585 -12.65 3.89 22.41
C ALA A 585 -13.35 2.65 22.99
N GLY A 586 -12.79 1.99 24.02
CA GLY A 586 -13.36 0.79 24.63
C GLY A 586 -13.42 -0.44 23.71
N ILE A 587 -12.58 -0.45 22.65
CA ILE A 587 -12.48 -1.53 21.66
C ILE A 587 -11.20 -2.37 21.82
N SER A 588 -10.46 -2.15 22.90
CA SER A 588 -9.25 -2.89 23.25
C SER A 588 -9.54 -4.25 23.92
N ARG A 589 -10.73 -4.81 23.72
CA ARG A 589 -11.19 -6.07 24.31
C ARG A 589 -11.65 -7.05 23.25
N ILE A 590 -11.49 -8.33 23.54
CA ILE A 590 -11.93 -9.44 22.70
C ILE A 590 -12.40 -10.60 23.58
N HIS A 591 -13.55 -11.17 23.26
CA HIS A 591 -13.99 -12.40 23.90
C HIS A 591 -12.98 -13.52 23.62
N VAL A 592 -12.53 -14.25 24.64
CA VAL A 592 -11.43 -15.22 24.50
C VAL A 592 -11.73 -16.34 23.50
N GLY A 593 -13.02 -16.68 23.33
CA GLY A 593 -13.49 -17.66 22.35
C GLY A 593 -13.43 -17.18 20.89
N ASP A 594 -13.26 -15.88 20.65
CA ASP A 594 -13.09 -15.30 19.31
C ASP A 594 -11.61 -15.13 18.92
N ILE A 595 -10.68 -15.42 19.85
CA ILE A 595 -9.24 -15.37 19.55
C ILE A 595 -8.91 -16.54 18.60
N PRO A 596 -8.21 -16.30 17.49
CA PRO A 596 -7.86 -17.36 16.53
C PRO A 596 -7.07 -18.49 17.20
N GLY A 597 -7.49 -19.74 16.96
CA GLY A 597 -6.92 -20.92 17.62
C GLY A 597 -7.43 -21.16 19.06
N GLN A 598 -8.31 -20.30 19.58
CA GLN A 598 -8.89 -20.35 20.92
C GLN A 598 -7.87 -20.66 22.04
N PRO A 599 -6.72 -19.96 22.08
CA PRO A 599 -5.63 -20.28 22.99
C PRO A 599 -5.99 -20.18 24.48
N LEU A 600 -6.95 -19.32 24.80
CA LEU A 600 -7.39 -19.03 26.16
C LEU A 600 -8.75 -19.67 26.47
N ARG A 601 -9.15 -20.72 25.72
CA ARG A 601 -10.45 -21.40 25.90
C ARG A 601 -10.64 -21.95 27.32
N GLU A 602 -9.57 -22.29 28.02
CA GLU A 602 -9.63 -22.79 29.41
C GLU A 602 -10.29 -21.78 30.37
N PHE A 603 -10.33 -20.48 30.04
CA PHE A 603 -11.07 -19.46 30.80
C PHE A 603 -12.59 -19.48 30.56
N LEU A 604 -13.07 -20.23 29.57
CA LEU A 604 -14.50 -20.47 29.29
C LEU A 604 -14.96 -21.85 29.80
N ASP A 605 -14.03 -22.67 30.29
CA ASP A 605 -14.31 -24.02 30.76
C ASP A 605 -14.44 -24.02 32.28
N LYS A 606 -15.61 -24.43 32.78
CA LYS A 606 -15.91 -24.40 34.21
C LYS A 606 -15.04 -25.36 35.02
N GLU A 607 -14.71 -26.52 34.48
CA GLU A 607 -13.87 -27.50 35.16
C GLU A 607 -12.43 -27.00 35.24
N ALA A 608 -11.88 -26.53 34.12
CA ALA A 608 -10.51 -26.01 34.05
C ALA A 608 -10.33 -24.75 34.91
N LEU A 609 -11.23 -23.76 34.79
CA LEU A 609 -11.18 -22.55 35.60
C LEU A 609 -11.50 -22.84 37.08
N GLY A 610 -12.30 -23.87 37.36
CA GLY A 610 -12.61 -24.32 38.71
C GLY A 610 -11.42 -24.86 39.49
N GLU A 611 -10.36 -25.33 38.81
CA GLU A 611 -9.08 -25.67 39.47
C GLU A 611 -8.36 -24.44 40.01
N ALA A 612 -8.54 -23.28 39.37
CA ALA A 612 -8.00 -22.01 39.84
C ALA A 612 -8.94 -21.29 40.81
N ILE A 613 -10.25 -21.46 40.64
CA ILE A 613 -11.31 -20.79 41.41
C ILE A 613 -12.24 -21.88 41.97
N PRO A 614 -11.93 -22.49 43.14
CA PRO A 614 -12.68 -23.62 43.68
C PRO A 614 -14.19 -23.36 43.85
N TRP A 615 -14.59 -22.09 44.06
CA TRP A 615 -16.00 -21.70 44.13
C TRP A 615 -16.81 -22.13 42.89
N LEU A 616 -16.24 -22.12 41.68
CA LEU A 616 -16.93 -22.56 40.46
C LEU A 616 -17.34 -24.03 40.49
N LYS A 617 -16.60 -24.88 41.22
CA LYS A 617 -16.94 -26.30 41.41
C LYS A 617 -18.24 -26.49 42.20
N THR A 618 -18.68 -25.47 42.95
CA THR A 618 -19.94 -25.49 43.71
C THR A 618 -21.16 -25.05 42.88
N GLN A 619 -20.95 -24.51 41.67
CA GLN A 619 -22.03 -24.00 40.82
C GLN A 619 -22.61 -25.11 39.90
N PRO A 620 -23.88 -25.00 39.45
CA PRO A 620 -24.52 -25.97 38.56
C PRO A 620 -23.68 -26.35 37.34
N ALA A 621 -23.83 -27.57 36.83
CA ALA A 621 -23.08 -28.10 35.68
C ALA A 621 -23.19 -27.19 34.44
N GLU A 622 -24.39 -26.66 34.21
CA GLU A 622 -24.77 -25.86 33.06
C GLU A 622 -24.51 -24.35 33.26
N THR A 623 -23.76 -23.97 34.30
CA THR A 623 -23.31 -22.59 34.49
C THR A 623 -22.39 -22.19 33.35
N GLU A 624 -22.76 -21.14 32.63
CA GLU A 624 -21.98 -20.63 31.51
C GLU A 624 -20.93 -19.63 32.01
N LEU A 625 -19.79 -19.58 31.30
CA LEU A 625 -18.71 -18.63 31.55
C LEU A 625 -18.53 -17.69 30.36
N TRP A 626 -18.24 -16.44 30.68
CA TRP A 626 -17.86 -15.40 29.74
C TRP A 626 -16.50 -14.86 30.14
N ALA A 627 -15.60 -14.71 29.19
CA ALA A 627 -14.27 -14.19 29.44
C ALA A 627 -13.82 -13.26 28.32
N GLU A 628 -13.38 -12.05 28.67
CA GLU A 628 -12.87 -11.06 27.74
C GLU A 628 -11.41 -10.72 28.06
N LEU A 629 -10.53 -10.92 27.08
CA LEU A 629 -9.17 -10.39 27.13
C LEU A 629 -9.20 -8.91 26.77
N GLN A 630 -8.65 -8.06 27.62
CA GLN A 630 -8.57 -6.63 27.44
C GLN A 630 -7.13 -6.12 27.57
N LEU A 631 -6.77 -5.18 26.70
CA LEU A 631 -5.60 -4.33 26.89
C LEU A 631 -5.90 -3.33 28.01
N THR A 632 -5.06 -3.25 29.04
CA THR A 632 -5.21 -2.28 30.16
C THR A 632 -4.10 -1.26 30.22
N GLY A 633 -3.09 -1.38 29.35
CA GLY A 633 -1.97 -0.46 29.30
C GLY A 633 -1.42 -0.26 27.91
N VAL A 634 -0.43 0.62 27.85
CA VAL A 634 0.19 1.04 26.60
C VAL A 634 1.45 0.18 26.36
N PRO A 635 1.59 -0.50 25.21
CA PRO A 635 2.78 -1.28 24.90
C PRO A 635 4.02 -0.37 24.87
N ALA A 636 5.10 -0.84 25.47
CA ALA A 636 6.39 -0.17 25.42
C ALA A 636 7.43 -1.12 24.81
N MET A 637 8.09 -0.66 23.75
CA MET A 637 9.29 -1.32 23.25
C MET A 637 10.48 -0.47 23.65
N SER A 638 11.46 -1.10 24.30
CA SER A 638 12.72 -0.47 24.70
C SER A 638 13.85 -1.37 24.26
N VAL A 639 15.02 -0.82 23.96
CA VAL A 639 16.21 -1.66 23.75
C VAL A 639 16.79 -2.08 25.09
N ALA A 640 17.00 -3.38 25.25
CA ALA A 640 17.84 -3.86 26.33
C ALA A 640 19.29 -3.66 25.89
N GLY A 641 20.03 -2.82 26.62
CA GLY A 641 21.44 -2.56 26.34
C GLY A 641 22.24 -3.86 26.37
N LEU A 642 22.64 -4.33 25.19
CA LEU A 642 23.82 -5.18 25.08
C LEU A 642 25.02 -4.28 25.39
N ASP A 643 25.72 -4.61 26.46
CA ASP A 643 27.08 -4.14 26.64
C ASP A 643 27.87 -4.51 25.36
N ARG A 644 28.52 -3.55 24.71
CA ARG A 644 29.16 -3.73 23.38
C ARG A 644 30.12 -4.93 23.33
N LYS A 645 30.60 -5.41 24.49
CA LYS A 645 31.39 -6.63 24.62
C LYS A 645 30.62 -7.93 24.33
N GLN A 646 29.36 -8.05 24.73
CA GLN A 646 28.60 -9.31 24.58
C GLN A 646 28.15 -9.59 23.13
N ALA A 647 27.95 -8.55 22.31
CA ALA A 647 27.64 -8.72 20.89
C ALA A 647 28.84 -9.25 20.07
N ALA A 648 30.07 -9.06 20.56
CA ALA A 648 31.28 -9.58 19.92
C ALA A 648 31.52 -11.07 20.18
N ASP A 649 30.96 -11.60 21.28
CA ASP A 649 31.18 -12.97 21.77
C ASP A 649 30.04 -13.96 21.40
N ALA A 650 29.03 -13.52 20.64
CA ALA A 650 27.94 -14.39 20.21
C ALA A 650 28.43 -15.49 19.24
N PRO A 651 28.07 -16.77 19.44
CA PRO A 651 28.56 -17.88 18.63
C PRO A 651 28.14 -17.72 17.16
N ARG A 652 29.14 -17.82 16.28
CA ARG A 652 28.98 -17.82 14.82
C ARG A 652 28.90 -19.27 14.36
N ASP A 653 27.69 -19.80 14.14
CA ASP A 653 27.53 -21.14 13.59
C ASP A 653 27.53 -21.12 12.05
N GLY A 654 28.52 -21.80 11.45
CA GLY A 654 28.46 -22.47 10.13
C GLY A 654 28.52 -21.61 8.86
N ASP A 655 29.65 -21.71 8.13
CA ASP A 655 29.89 -21.48 6.68
C ASP A 655 29.32 -20.24 5.95
N ALA A 656 28.64 -19.31 6.63
CA ALA A 656 28.28 -18.00 6.10
C ALA A 656 29.36 -16.97 6.46
N ALA A 657 30.50 -17.04 5.78
CA ALA A 657 31.68 -16.21 6.08
C ALA A 657 31.52 -14.69 5.81
N ASP A 658 30.33 -14.18 5.46
CA ASP A 658 30.11 -12.76 5.09
C ASP A 658 28.88 -12.09 5.73
N GLU A 659 28.19 -12.70 6.70
CA GLU A 659 27.05 -12.05 7.37
C GLU A 659 27.43 -11.48 8.75
N GLU A 660 27.56 -10.14 8.83
CA GLU A 660 27.57 -9.44 10.12
C GLU A 660 26.30 -9.78 10.92
N PRO A 661 26.40 -10.09 12.23
CA PRO A 661 25.23 -10.39 13.06
C PRO A 661 24.30 -9.17 13.14
N GLN A 662 23.16 -9.25 12.46
CA GLN A 662 22.13 -8.20 12.40
C GLN A 662 21.21 -8.21 13.63
N LEU A 663 21.74 -8.43 14.83
CA LEU A 663 20.94 -8.58 16.05
C LEU A 663 20.59 -7.22 16.66
N ALA A 664 19.39 -6.72 16.38
CA ALA A 664 18.76 -5.74 17.27
C ALA A 664 18.04 -6.50 18.38
N MET A 665 18.63 -6.59 19.58
CA MET A 665 17.91 -7.10 20.76
C MET A 665 16.89 -6.05 21.21
N LEU A 666 15.64 -6.27 20.87
CA LEU A 666 14.51 -5.45 21.32
C LEU A 666 13.92 -6.08 22.57
N ARG A 667 13.66 -5.30 23.62
CA ARG A 667 12.85 -5.76 24.76
C ARG A 667 11.44 -5.24 24.58
N ALA A 668 10.53 -6.12 24.19
CA ALA A 668 9.12 -5.83 24.16
C ALA A 668 8.54 -6.06 25.56
N ARG A 669 8.04 -4.99 26.18
CA ARG A 669 7.16 -5.10 27.35
C ARG A 669 5.74 -5.02 26.82
N ALA A 670 5.09 -6.17 26.79
CA ALA A 670 3.68 -6.20 26.49
C ALA A 670 2.92 -5.48 27.63
N PRO A 671 1.84 -4.78 27.27
CA PRO A 671 1.05 -3.99 28.22
C PRO A 671 0.45 -4.88 29.31
N GLY A 672 -0.09 -4.24 30.35
CA GLY A 672 -1.05 -4.93 31.21
C GLY A 672 -2.15 -5.54 30.33
N LEU A 673 -2.34 -6.84 30.45
CA LEU A 673 -3.48 -7.56 29.89
C LEU A 673 -4.40 -7.90 31.05
N SER A 674 -5.71 -7.87 30.86
CA SER A 674 -6.65 -8.42 31.84
C SER A 674 -7.59 -9.40 31.18
N ILE A 675 -8.00 -10.44 31.91
CA ILE A 675 -9.14 -11.25 31.56
C ILE A 675 -10.26 -10.92 32.53
N HIS A 676 -11.33 -10.31 32.01
CA HIS A 676 -12.55 -10.05 32.76
C HIS A 676 -13.48 -11.24 32.59
N THR A 677 -13.89 -11.84 33.71
CA THR A 677 -14.74 -13.04 33.72
C THR A 677 -16.10 -12.76 34.33
N GLN A 678 -17.11 -13.39 33.76
CA GLN A 678 -18.49 -13.38 34.23
C GLN A 678 -19.06 -14.79 34.15
N TYR A 679 -20.14 -15.04 34.88
CA TYR A 679 -20.86 -16.30 34.87
C TYR A 679 -22.36 -16.07 34.78
N ARG A 680 -23.09 -17.07 34.30
CA ARG A 680 -24.56 -17.06 34.23
C ARG A 680 -25.10 -18.44 34.58
N ARG A 681 -25.99 -18.52 35.56
CA ARG A 681 -26.59 -19.81 35.95
C ARG A 681 -27.76 -20.18 35.04
N PRO A 682 -28.17 -21.45 35.03
CA PRO A 682 -29.32 -21.89 34.25
C PRO A 682 -30.58 -21.10 34.60
N GLY A 683 -31.23 -20.54 33.58
CA GLY A 683 -32.45 -19.73 33.73
C GLY A 683 -32.22 -18.25 34.07
N GLU A 684 -30.99 -17.84 34.39
CA GLU A 684 -30.64 -16.42 34.53
C GLU A 684 -30.48 -15.78 33.15
N LYS A 685 -30.95 -14.54 32.97
CA LYS A 685 -30.81 -13.81 31.71
C LYS A 685 -29.53 -12.95 31.69
N GLU A 686 -29.12 -12.43 32.83
CA GLU A 686 -28.01 -11.49 32.96
C GLU A 686 -26.72 -12.19 33.40
N TRP A 687 -25.58 -11.66 32.96
CA TRP A 687 -24.26 -12.11 33.38
C TRP A 687 -23.87 -11.47 34.71
N SER A 688 -23.40 -12.28 35.66
CA SER A 688 -22.86 -11.82 36.94
C SER A 688 -21.34 -11.76 36.91
N PRO A 689 -20.69 -10.71 37.45
CA PRO A 689 -19.23 -10.64 37.52
C PRO A 689 -18.64 -11.79 38.35
N LEU A 690 -17.58 -12.43 37.84
CA LEU A 690 -16.80 -13.45 38.55
C LEU A 690 -15.51 -12.85 39.12
N GLY A 691 -14.70 -12.21 38.26
CA GLY A 691 -13.45 -11.58 38.67
C GLY A 691 -12.64 -11.04 37.48
N THR A 692 -11.63 -10.23 37.78
CA THR A 692 -10.68 -9.68 36.81
C THR A 692 -9.28 -10.21 37.11
N PHE A 693 -8.62 -10.75 36.10
CA PHE A 693 -7.27 -11.32 36.20
C PHE A 693 -6.28 -10.49 35.39
N GLY A 694 -5.42 -9.71 36.05
CA GLY A 694 -4.40 -8.89 35.40
C GLY A 694 -3.11 -9.66 35.17
N PHE A 695 -2.55 -9.61 33.96
CA PHE A 695 -1.31 -10.26 33.54
C PHE A 695 -0.33 -9.21 33.03
N ARG A 696 0.94 -9.29 33.46
CA ARG A 696 2.05 -8.56 32.82
C ARG A 696 2.87 -9.52 32.00
N VAL A 697 3.22 -9.13 30.78
CA VAL A 697 4.00 -9.95 29.85
C VAL A 697 5.25 -9.20 29.41
N ALA A 698 6.43 -9.81 29.56
CA ALA A 698 7.69 -9.27 29.04
C ALA A 698 8.51 -10.37 28.37
N ARG A 699 9.10 -10.05 27.21
CA ARG A 699 9.99 -10.98 26.49
C ARG A 699 11.01 -10.23 25.64
N ASN A 700 12.19 -10.81 25.46
CA ASN A 700 13.18 -10.28 24.52
C ASN A 700 12.81 -10.74 23.10
N VAL A 701 13.13 -9.91 22.12
CA VAL A 701 12.86 -10.14 20.70
C VAL A 701 14.13 -9.86 19.92
N ASP A 702 14.64 -10.90 19.27
CA ASP A 702 15.77 -10.79 18.37
C ASP A 702 15.24 -10.61 16.95
N ALA A 703 15.63 -9.52 16.30
CA ALA A 703 15.23 -9.25 14.93
C ALA A 703 16.37 -9.57 13.97
N SER A 704 16.08 -10.25 12.85
CA SER A 704 17.03 -10.54 11.78
C SER A 704 16.35 -10.57 10.41
N VAL A 705 17.11 -10.48 9.32
CA VAL A 705 16.59 -10.53 7.95
C VAL A 705 16.78 -11.92 7.35
N LEU A 706 15.69 -12.55 6.93
CA LEU A 706 15.70 -13.79 6.16
C LEU A 706 15.64 -13.51 4.66
N ARG A 707 16.36 -14.32 3.88
CA ARG A 707 16.47 -14.25 2.42
C ARG A 707 15.92 -15.54 1.78
N PRO A 708 14.59 -15.79 1.83
CA PRO A 708 14.01 -17.05 1.36
C PRO A 708 14.04 -17.22 -0.18
N GLY A 709 14.44 -16.18 -0.91
CA GLY A 709 14.60 -16.18 -2.36
C GLY A 709 15.55 -15.08 -2.81
N PHE A 710 15.72 -14.94 -4.12
CA PHE A 710 16.69 -13.99 -4.68
C PHE A 710 16.31 -12.52 -4.43
N SER A 711 15.02 -12.18 -4.49
CA SER A 711 14.52 -10.81 -4.26
C SER A 711 13.69 -10.67 -2.98
N SER A 712 13.12 -11.78 -2.50
CA SER A 712 12.24 -11.85 -1.34
C SER A 712 13.02 -11.68 -0.06
N ARG A 713 12.47 -10.87 0.85
CA ARG A 713 13.04 -10.60 2.17
C ARG A 713 11.96 -10.71 3.22
N GLN A 714 12.32 -11.25 4.36
CA GLN A 714 11.45 -11.30 5.51
C GLN A 714 12.17 -10.79 6.75
N LEU A 715 11.45 -10.08 7.61
CA LEU A 715 11.91 -9.75 8.94
C LEU A 715 11.51 -10.90 9.88
N LYS A 716 12.50 -11.60 10.42
CA LYS A 716 12.33 -12.62 11.45
C LYS A 716 12.44 -11.96 12.82
N LEU A 717 11.44 -12.18 13.66
CA LEU A 717 11.36 -11.71 15.03
C LEU A 717 11.32 -12.93 15.94
N GLU A 718 12.42 -13.26 16.61
CA GLU A 718 12.54 -14.41 17.51
C GLU A 718 12.34 -14.00 18.96
N TRP A 719 11.34 -14.60 19.61
CA TRP A 719 11.02 -14.37 21.00
C TRP A 719 11.94 -15.19 21.91
N ASN A 720 12.84 -14.53 22.63
CA ASN A 720 13.85 -15.16 23.47
C ASN A 720 13.57 -14.98 24.97
N GLY A 721 13.92 -16.01 25.75
CA GLY A 721 13.69 -16.07 27.19
C GLY A 721 12.27 -16.53 27.61
N PRO A 722 12.07 -16.84 28.90
CA PRO A 722 10.78 -17.31 29.41
C PRO A 722 9.72 -16.19 29.38
N LEU A 723 8.47 -16.58 29.13
CA LEU A 723 7.33 -15.66 29.24
C LEU A 723 7.08 -15.35 30.72
N GLU A 724 7.53 -14.18 31.17
CA GLU A 724 7.22 -13.67 32.50
C GLU A 724 5.72 -13.34 32.55
N VAL A 725 4.97 -14.04 33.40
CA VAL A 725 3.53 -13.83 33.62
C VAL A 725 3.33 -13.66 35.12
N ASN A 726 2.95 -12.45 35.54
CA ASN A 726 2.52 -12.17 36.91
C ASN A 726 1.02 -11.93 36.89
N ALA A 727 0.25 -12.80 37.53
CA ALA A 727 -1.20 -12.68 37.64
C ALA A 727 -1.60 -11.95 38.94
N VAL A 728 -2.57 -11.05 38.85
CA VAL A 728 -3.29 -10.48 40.00
C VAL A 728 -4.77 -10.79 39.81
N ALA A 729 -5.44 -11.30 40.85
CA ALA A 729 -6.86 -11.60 40.79
C ALA A 729 -7.66 -10.66 41.70
N GLU A 730 -8.69 -10.04 41.13
CA GLU A 730 -9.70 -9.28 41.87
C GLU A 730 -11.06 -9.97 41.68
N MET A 731 -11.57 -10.57 42.76
CA MET A 731 -12.81 -11.34 42.72
C MET A 731 -14.02 -10.46 43.01
N ALA A 732 -15.15 -10.75 42.36
CA ALA A 732 -16.39 -10.01 42.54
C ALA A 732 -17.40 -10.77 43.41
N GLY A 733 -18.10 -10.03 44.29
CA GLY A 733 -19.25 -10.53 45.05
C GLY A 733 -18.96 -11.77 45.91
N ASN A 734 -19.88 -12.74 45.87
CA ASN A 734 -19.88 -13.92 46.75
C ASN A 734 -18.84 -14.99 46.39
N ALA A 735 -18.11 -14.85 45.28
CA ALA A 735 -17.06 -15.79 44.91
C ALA A 735 -15.88 -15.74 45.89
N GLY A 736 -15.67 -14.60 46.57
CA GLY A 736 -14.61 -14.39 47.57
C GLY A 736 -13.20 -14.46 46.99
N ALA A 737 -12.21 -13.87 47.68
CA ALA A 737 -10.80 -14.03 47.30
C ALA A 737 -10.16 -15.31 47.87
N ASP A 738 -10.81 -15.93 48.85
CA ASP A 738 -10.29 -17.07 49.60
C ASP A 738 -10.18 -18.33 48.72
N GLY A 739 -8.96 -18.88 48.63
CA GLY A 739 -8.68 -20.13 47.91
C GLY A 739 -8.38 -20.00 46.42
N VAL A 740 -8.36 -18.78 45.85
CA VAL A 740 -7.97 -18.56 44.45
C VAL A 740 -6.49 -18.91 44.22
N GLN A 741 -6.21 -19.79 43.27
CA GLN A 741 -4.85 -20.28 42.96
C GLN A 741 -4.22 -19.41 41.85
N ILE A 742 -3.49 -18.36 42.25
CA ILE A 742 -2.86 -17.39 41.33
C ILE A 742 -1.83 -18.06 40.39
N ASP A 743 -1.07 -19.04 40.89
CA ASP A 743 -0.10 -19.78 40.07
C ASP A 743 -0.79 -20.56 38.95
N ARG A 744 -1.99 -21.11 39.21
CA ARG A 744 -2.76 -21.85 38.21
C ARG A 744 -3.30 -20.91 37.12
N LEU A 745 -3.82 -19.73 37.51
CA LEU A 745 -4.24 -18.70 36.54
C LEU A 745 -3.06 -18.24 35.67
N SER A 746 -1.89 -18.05 36.29
CA SER A 746 -0.66 -17.67 35.57
C SER A 746 -0.24 -18.74 34.56
N GLU A 747 -0.34 -20.02 34.93
CA GLU A 747 0.00 -21.15 34.06
C GLU A 747 -1.00 -21.33 32.91
N MET A 748 -2.30 -21.25 33.19
CA MET A 748 -3.35 -21.29 32.15
C MET A 748 -3.12 -20.19 31.10
N PHE A 749 -2.86 -18.96 31.55
CA PHE A 749 -2.56 -17.84 30.66
C PHE A 749 -1.24 -18.05 29.89
N ARG A 750 -0.16 -18.47 30.57
CA ARG A 750 1.15 -18.74 29.95
C ARG A 750 1.05 -19.80 28.86
N THR A 751 0.46 -20.95 29.18
CA THR A 751 0.26 -22.05 28.24
C THR A 751 -0.61 -21.61 27.05
N GLY A 752 -1.69 -20.86 27.31
CA GLY A 752 -2.54 -20.32 26.25
C GLY A 752 -1.78 -19.37 25.31
N ILE A 753 -1.07 -18.37 25.85
CA ILE A 753 -0.27 -17.44 25.04
C ILE A 753 0.85 -18.16 24.27
N GLN A 754 1.49 -19.18 24.86
CA GLN A 754 2.48 -20.01 24.17
C GLN A 754 1.86 -20.78 23.01
N ARG A 755 0.68 -21.38 23.19
CA ARG A 755 -0.07 -22.03 22.09
C ARG A 755 -0.44 -21.01 21.01
N TRP A 756 -0.84 -19.80 21.38
CA TRP A 756 -1.23 -18.74 20.45
C TRP A 756 -0.06 -18.21 19.61
N ALA A 757 1.08 -17.96 20.26
CA ALA A 757 2.30 -17.51 19.61
C ALA A 757 2.94 -18.59 18.72
N GLY A 758 2.43 -19.83 18.78
CA GLY A 758 2.95 -21.01 18.11
C GLY A 758 4.09 -21.65 18.91
N THR A 759 4.38 -22.92 18.61
CA THR A 759 5.59 -23.62 19.09
C THR A 759 6.86 -23.06 18.46
N THR A 760 6.73 -22.30 17.37
CA THR A 760 7.86 -21.69 16.68
C THR A 760 8.29 -20.44 17.46
N PRO A 761 9.56 -20.34 17.89
CA PRO A 761 10.02 -19.22 18.71
C PRO A 761 10.07 -17.90 17.92
N PHE A 762 9.59 -17.83 16.67
CA PHE A 762 9.72 -16.64 15.84
C PHE A 762 8.51 -16.35 14.94
N VAL A 763 8.33 -15.07 14.63
CA VAL A 763 7.40 -14.56 13.61
C VAL A 763 8.22 -14.08 12.42
N SER A 764 7.89 -14.55 11.21
CA SER A 764 8.45 -14.01 9.97
C SER A 764 7.43 -13.10 9.27
N LEU A 765 7.85 -11.88 8.94
CA LEU A 765 7.05 -10.85 8.27
C LEU A 765 7.65 -10.57 6.89
N ALA A 766 6.89 -10.82 5.81
CA ALA A 766 7.35 -10.44 4.48
C ALA A 766 7.47 -8.92 4.34
N VAL A 767 8.64 -8.44 3.92
CA VAL A 767 8.88 -7.01 3.69
C VAL A 767 9.01 -6.79 2.19
N PRO A 768 8.04 -6.08 1.56
CA PRO A 768 8.09 -5.84 0.13
C PRO A 768 9.29 -4.96 -0.23
N ALA A 769 9.92 -5.24 -1.38
CA ALA A 769 10.94 -4.36 -1.93
C ALA A 769 10.35 -2.99 -2.29
N VAL A 770 11.17 -1.94 -2.16
CA VAL A 770 10.85 -0.59 -2.63
C VAL A 770 11.19 -0.53 -4.12
N ASP A 771 10.16 -0.33 -4.94
CA ASP A 771 10.27 -0.29 -6.40
C ASP A 771 10.47 1.16 -6.88
N PHE A 772 11.54 1.38 -7.64
CA PHE A 772 11.88 2.63 -8.30
C PHE A 772 11.70 2.53 -9.83
N GLY A 773 10.98 1.53 -10.35
CA GLY A 773 10.89 1.23 -11.79
C GLY A 773 11.84 0.09 -12.15
N ASP A 774 12.85 0.37 -12.95
CA ASP A 774 13.87 -0.62 -13.35
C ASP A 774 14.82 -1.03 -12.22
N SER A 775 14.70 -0.39 -11.05
CA SER A 775 15.48 -0.67 -9.85
C SER A 775 14.57 -1.07 -8.69
N ARG A 776 15.01 -2.04 -7.89
CA ARG A 776 14.36 -2.45 -6.65
C ARG A 776 15.34 -2.35 -5.49
N GLN A 777 14.87 -1.94 -4.32
CA GLN A 777 15.61 -2.00 -3.06
C GLN A 777 14.92 -2.99 -2.13
N ALA A 778 15.59 -4.10 -1.83
CA ALA A 778 15.09 -5.15 -0.94
C ALA A 778 15.66 -4.95 0.46
N LEU A 779 14.91 -5.35 1.50
CA LEU A 779 15.39 -5.30 2.88
C LEU A 779 16.72 -6.05 3.01
N ALA A 780 17.75 -5.36 3.46
CA ALA A 780 19.11 -5.88 3.57
C ALA A 780 19.53 -6.05 5.02
N GLY A 781 19.03 -5.19 5.91
CA GLY A 781 19.33 -5.27 7.32
C GLY A 781 18.34 -4.53 8.21
N ILE A 782 18.41 -4.84 9.50
CA ILE A 782 17.76 -4.12 10.58
C ILE A 782 18.81 -3.68 11.59
N SER A 783 18.70 -2.44 12.07
CA SER A 783 19.54 -1.90 13.13
C SER A 783 18.72 -1.01 14.07
N TRP A 784 19.38 -0.49 15.10
CA TRP A 784 18.76 0.39 16.08
C TRP A 784 19.63 1.63 16.33
N THR A 785 18.98 2.77 16.48
CA THR A 785 19.58 4.01 16.98
C THR A 785 18.53 4.70 17.82
N ASP A 786 18.68 4.70 19.14
CA ASP A 786 17.64 5.19 20.06
C ASP A 786 17.12 6.58 19.64
N PRO A 787 15.81 6.78 19.44
CA PRO A 787 14.68 5.86 19.71
C PRO A 787 14.12 5.14 18.47
N LEU A 788 14.91 4.93 17.41
CA LEU A 788 14.51 4.40 16.10
C LEU A 788 14.97 2.96 15.85
N ILE A 789 14.06 2.16 15.30
CA ILE A 789 14.37 0.95 14.53
C ILE A 789 14.66 1.39 13.09
N LEU A 790 15.80 1.01 12.54
CA LEU A 790 16.18 1.35 11.17
C LEU A 790 16.13 0.11 10.29
N LEU A 791 15.37 0.17 9.20
CA LEU A 791 15.34 -0.83 8.15
C LEU A 791 16.19 -0.34 6.99
N ARG A 792 17.28 -1.04 6.69
CA ARG A 792 18.17 -0.72 5.56
C ARG A 792 17.76 -1.55 4.35
N PHE A 793 17.60 -0.89 3.21
CA PHE A 793 17.23 -1.48 1.94
C PHE A 793 18.36 -1.29 0.94
N GLU A 794 18.74 -2.37 0.29
CA GLU A 794 19.81 -2.39 -0.70
C GLU A 794 19.33 -3.01 -2.01
N SER A 795 20.10 -2.75 -3.05
CA SER A 795 19.85 -3.28 -4.37
C SER A 795 20.16 -4.78 -4.44
N PRO A 796 19.17 -5.66 -4.65
CA PRO A 796 19.45 -7.08 -4.85
C PRO A 796 20.22 -7.24 -6.18
N GLY A 797 21.29 -8.02 -6.15
CA GLY A 797 22.16 -8.25 -7.31
C GLY A 797 21.49 -9.06 -8.42
N ILE A 798 22.18 -9.15 -9.56
CA ILE A 798 21.83 -10.04 -10.68
C ILE A 798 22.73 -11.26 -10.60
N LYS A 799 22.13 -12.45 -10.55
CA LYS A 799 22.88 -13.72 -10.48
C LYS A 799 22.78 -14.47 -11.80
N ILE A 800 23.92 -14.85 -12.38
CA ILE A 800 23.99 -15.68 -13.58
C ILE A 800 24.64 -17.01 -13.20
N VAL A 801 23.94 -18.12 -13.41
CA VAL A 801 24.43 -19.46 -13.10
C VAL A 801 24.59 -20.26 -14.38
N ASN A 802 25.73 -20.94 -14.53
CA ASN A 802 25.95 -21.83 -15.65
C ASN A 802 25.51 -23.27 -15.29
N ARG A 803 24.33 -23.68 -15.78
CA ARG A 803 23.83 -25.05 -15.63
C ARG A 803 24.19 -25.95 -16.81
N SER A 804 24.93 -25.45 -17.80
CA SER A 804 25.38 -26.22 -18.96
C SER A 804 26.63 -27.06 -18.66
N ARG A 805 27.05 -27.88 -19.62
CA ARG A 805 28.33 -28.63 -19.57
C ARG A 805 29.51 -27.86 -20.14
N ASN A 806 29.27 -26.69 -20.74
CA ASN A 806 30.29 -25.90 -21.44
C ASN A 806 30.63 -24.63 -20.66
N VAL A 807 31.81 -24.07 -20.89
CA VAL A 807 32.15 -22.73 -20.36
C VAL A 807 31.29 -21.68 -21.07
N LEU A 808 30.61 -20.85 -20.29
CA LEU A 808 29.85 -19.71 -20.81
C LEU A 808 30.78 -18.50 -20.89
N LYS A 809 30.95 -17.93 -22.08
CA LYS A 809 31.64 -16.64 -22.27
C LYS A 809 30.64 -15.55 -22.59
N TYR A 810 30.68 -14.45 -21.86
CA TYR A 810 29.71 -13.37 -22.02
C TYR A 810 30.28 -12.01 -21.61
N GLU A 811 29.64 -10.94 -22.05
CA GLU A 811 29.93 -9.57 -21.64
C GLU A 811 28.67 -8.94 -21.07
N THR A 812 28.85 -7.92 -20.24
CA THR A 812 27.73 -7.12 -19.72
C THR A 812 27.98 -5.63 -19.89
N ARG A 813 26.92 -4.83 -19.97
CA ARG A 813 27.01 -3.37 -19.88
C ARG A 813 25.78 -2.82 -19.16
N ARG A 814 25.88 -1.60 -18.65
CA ARG A 814 24.67 -0.87 -18.24
C ARG A 814 23.86 -0.47 -19.49
N PRO A 815 22.51 -0.44 -19.46
CA PRO A 815 21.68 -0.08 -20.61
C PRO A 815 22.10 1.21 -21.34
N VAL A 816 22.56 2.20 -20.56
CA VAL A 816 22.98 3.52 -21.06
C VAL A 816 24.50 3.64 -21.35
N SER A 817 25.28 2.59 -21.11
CA SER A 817 26.72 2.57 -21.41
C SER A 817 26.95 2.07 -22.83
N SER A 818 27.85 2.70 -23.60
CA SER A 818 28.36 2.14 -24.86
C SER A 818 29.48 1.13 -24.65
N GLN A 819 30.08 1.11 -23.45
CA GLN A 819 31.20 0.26 -23.11
C GLN A 819 30.72 -1.05 -22.47
N TRP A 820 31.22 -2.17 -23.00
CA TRP A 820 31.05 -3.52 -22.48
C TRP A 820 32.14 -3.85 -21.45
N ASP A 821 31.75 -4.59 -20.42
CA ASP A 821 32.58 -5.16 -19.38
C ASP A 821 32.67 -6.69 -19.56
N GLY A 822 33.85 -7.24 -19.31
CA GLY A 822 34.25 -8.61 -19.68
C GLY A 822 35.29 -8.65 -20.82
N PRO A 823 35.41 -9.80 -21.54
CA PRO A 823 34.56 -10.99 -21.44
C PRO A 823 34.76 -11.75 -20.12
N TYR A 824 33.66 -12.17 -19.51
CA TYR A 824 33.64 -13.08 -18.37
C TYR A 824 33.63 -14.52 -18.86
N GLU A 825 34.32 -15.40 -18.15
CA GLU A 825 34.25 -16.84 -18.34
C GLU A 825 33.61 -17.49 -17.11
N LEU A 826 32.56 -18.27 -17.31
CA LEU A 826 31.80 -18.92 -16.24
C LEU A 826 31.77 -20.43 -16.47
N LYS A 827 32.44 -21.21 -15.61
CA LYS A 827 32.56 -22.66 -15.79
C LYS A 827 31.26 -23.39 -15.42
N PRO A 828 31.08 -24.65 -15.85
CA PRO A 828 29.92 -25.45 -15.45
C PRO A 828 29.71 -25.48 -13.93
N ARG A 829 28.47 -25.27 -13.49
CA ARG A 829 28.02 -25.22 -12.08
C ARG A 829 28.52 -24.02 -11.27
N GLU A 830 29.30 -23.11 -11.85
CA GLU A 830 29.67 -21.85 -11.21
C GLU A 830 28.59 -20.77 -11.42
N PHE A 831 28.69 -19.69 -10.65
CA PHE A 831 27.88 -18.50 -10.82
C PHE A 831 28.71 -17.22 -10.75
N HIS A 832 28.22 -16.18 -11.41
CA HIS A 832 28.64 -14.79 -11.18
C HIS A 832 27.48 -14.01 -10.58
N GLU A 833 27.80 -13.11 -9.66
CA GLU A 833 26.83 -12.22 -9.03
C GLU A 833 27.28 -10.78 -9.22
N PHE A 834 26.37 -9.96 -9.76
CA PHE A 834 26.60 -8.56 -10.03
C PHE A 834 25.82 -7.75 -8.99
N PRO A 835 26.48 -7.06 -8.04
CA PRO A 835 25.82 -6.28 -7.00
C PRO A 835 25.34 -4.93 -7.57
N VAL A 836 24.51 -4.99 -8.61
CA VAL A 836 23.97 -3.82 -9.31
C VAL A 836 22.46 -3.77 -9.16
N GLY A 837 21.96 -2.62 -8.70
CA GLY A 837 20.53 -2.35 -8.56
C GLY A 837 19.83 -1.85 -9.80
N SER A 838 20.52 -1.84 -10.94
CA SER A 838 19.98 -1.45 -12.24
C SER A 838 20.08 -2.63 -13.20
N PRO A 839 19.25 -2.68 -14.26
CA PRO A 839 19.37 -3.73 -15.24
C PRO A 839 20.77 -3.78 -15.85
N LEU A 840 21.17 -4.97 -16.30
CA LEU A 840 22.37 -5.17 -17.11
C LEU A 840 21.96 -5.66 -18.49
N VAL A 841 22.58 -5.12 -19.53
CA VAL A 841 22.52 -5.73 -20.85
C VAL A 841 23.60 -6.80 -20.90
N TYR A 842 23.20 -8.01 -21.26
CA TYR A 842 24.02 -9.20 -21.39
C TYR A 842 24.12 -9.58 -22.87
N ARG A 843 25.31 -10.01 -23.31
CA ARG A 843 25.47 -10.70 -24.60
C ARG A 843 26.45 -11.85 -24.48
N GLN A 844 26.18 -12.91 -25.23
CA GLN A 844 27.07 -14.06 -25.31
C GLN A 844 28.20 -13.79 -26.32
N VAL A 845 29.42 -14.17 -25.97
CA VAL A 845 30.60 -13.99 -26.82
C VAL A 845 30.87 -15.29 -27.60
N GLY A 846 31.15 -15.16 -28.90
CA GLY A 846 31.50 -16.29 -29.77
C GLY A 846 30.32 -17.00 -30.45
N VAL A 847 29.13 -16.40 -30.44
CA VAL A 847 27.96 -16.87 -31.21
C VAL A 847 27.75 -16.00 -32.47
N PRO A 848 27.30 -16.57 -33.62
CA PRO A 848 27.22 -15.87 -34.91
C PRO A 848 26.27 -14.66 -34.94
N VAL A 849 25.26 -14.65 -34.05
CA VAL A 849 24.37 -13.52 -33.81
C VAL A 849 24.30 -13.35 -32.29
N ALA A 850 25.04 -12.38 -31.75
CA ALA A 850 24.95 -12.05 -30.34
C ALA A 850 23.65 -11.26 -30.09
N ALA A 851 22.58 -11.94 -29.71
CA ALA A 851 21.42 -11.25 -29.17
C ALA A 851 21.82 -10.52 -27.88
N GLU A 852 21.31 -9.31 -27.68
CA GLU A 852 21.43 -8.58 -26.42
C GLU A 852 20.18 -8.86 -25.57
N TRP A 853 20.38 -9.20 -24.30
CA TRP A 853 19.30 -9.44 -23.35
C TRP A 853 19.41 -8.47 -22.18
N THR A 854 18.31 -7.83 -21.78
CA THR A 854 18.28 -7.02 -20.57
C THR A 854 17.92 -7.88 -19.37
N LEU A 855 18.86 -8.02 -18.44
CA LEU A 855 18.75 -8.70 -17.17
C LEU A 855 18.22 -7.73 -16.12
N GLY A 856 17.08 -8.04 -15.50
CA GLY A 856 16.46 -7.17 -14.49
C GLY A 856 17.22 -7.19 -13.16
N ALA A 857 17.23 -6.08 -12.42
CA ALA A 857 17.81 -6.06 -11.07
C ALA A 857 17.06 -7.03 -10.13
N GLY A 858 17.79 -7.68 -9.22
CA GLY A 858 17.21 -8.65 -8.27
C GLY A 858 16.71 -9.94 -8.88
N THR A 859 17.19 -10.31 -10.07
CA THR A 859 16.78 -11.54 -10.75
C THR A 859 17.92 -12.54 -10.86
N MET A 860 17.55 -13.81 -10.98
CA MET A 860 18.47 -14.90 -11.24
C MET A 860 18.24 -15.43 -12.65
N TYR A 861 19.32 -15.70 -13.36
CA TYR A 861 19.32 -16.34 -14.67
C TYR A 861 20.15 -17.61 -14.64
N GLU A 862 19.68 -18.62 -15.38
CA GLU A 862 20.39 -19.87 -15.60
C GLU A 862 20.65 -20.07 -17.08
N TYR A 863 21.91 -20.26 -17.44
CA TYR A 863 22.29 -20.71 -18.76
C TYR A 863 22.16 -22.23 -18.83
N ARG A 864 21.30 -22.74 -19.71
CA ARG A 864 20.98 -24.17 -19.83
C ARG A 864 21.28 -24.67 -21.24
N SER A 865 21.68 -25.94 -21.35
CA SER A 865 21.96 -26.63 -22.63
C SER A 865 21.35 -28.04 -22.70
N TYR A 866 20.32 -28.34 -21.90
CA TYR A 866 19.77 -29.70 -21.78
C TYR A 866 18.41 -29.85 -22.50
N GLY A 867 18.24 -30.95 -23.24
CA GLY A 867 16.98 -31.36 -23.88
C GLY A 867 16.78 -30.84 -25.31
N ASN A 868 15.52 -30.83 -25.78
CA ASN A 868 15.11 -30.29 -27.09
C ASN A 868 15.04 -28.75 -27.15
N SER A 869 15.42 -28.05 -26.08
CA SER A 869 15.40 -26.58 -26.03
C SER A 869 16.74 -26.01 -26.51
N PRO A 870 16.73 -24.91 -27.29
CA PRO A 870 17.96 -24.27 -27.72
C PRO A 870 18.79 -23.79 -26.51
N PRO A 871 20.13 -23.87 -26.58
CA PRO A 871 21.00 -23.33 -25.53
C PRO A 871 20.72 -21.84 -25.37
N GLY A 872 20.52 -21.41 -24.12
CA GLY A 872 20.06 -20.05 -23.87
C GLY A 872 20.08 -19.67 -22.40
N LEU A 873 19.94 -18.37 -22.15
CA LEU A 873 19.83 -17.78 -20.83
C LEU A 873 18.34 -17.68 -20.46
N TYR A 874 17.96 -18.30 -19.34
CA TYR A 874 16.58 -18.36 -18.86
C TYR A 874 16.46 -17.66 -17.51
N GLN A 875 15.46 -16.81 -17.34
CA GLN A 875 15.16 -16.24 -16.03
C GLN A 875 14.59 -17.33 -15.12
N VAL A 876 15.14 -17.47 -13.92
CA VAL A 876 14.66 -18.40 -12.91
C VAL A 876 13.49 -17.75 -12.18
N PRO A 877 12.32 -18.41 -12.11
CA PRO A 877 11.21 -17.96 -11.29
C PRO A 877 11.62 -17.90 -9.83
N GLU A 878 11.11 -16.93 -9.09
CA GLU A 878 11.43 -16.81 -7.68
C GLU A 878 10.87 -18.00 -6.88
N PRO A 879 11.63 -18.58 -5.93
CA PRO A 879 11.13 -19.69 -5.13
C PRO A 879 9.85 -19.29 -4.41
N THR A 880 8.81 -20.12 -4.50
CA THR A 880 7.56 -19.85 -3.79
C THR A 880 7.82 -20.04 -2.30
N VAL A 881 7.87 -18.96 -1.54
CA VAL A 881 8.13 -19.04 -0.10
C VAL A 881 6.94 -19.71 0.59
N VAL A 882 7.12 -20.95 1.01
CA VAL A 882 6.17 -21.65 1.91
C VAL A 882 6.36 -21.04 3.30
N SER A 883 5.47 -20.14 3.69
CA SER A 883 5.39 -19.67 5.08
C SER A 883 4.50 -20.64 5.86
N GLY A 884 5.06 -21.79 6.18
CA GLY A 884 4.53 -22.78 7.12
C GLY A 884 5.68 -23.37 7.95
N PRO A 885 5.41 -24.09 9.06
CA PRO A 885 6.47 -24.84 9.72
C PRO A 885 7.15 -25.73 8.68
N ALA A 886 8.48 -25.72 8.67
CA ALA A 886 9.24 -26.64 7.84
C ALA A 886 8.84 -28.06 8.26
N GLU A 887 8.09 -28.77 7.42
CA GLU A 887 8.17 -30.22 7.46
C GLU A 887 9.62 -30.53 7.06
N GLU A 888 10.35 -31.18 7.97
CA GLU A 888 11.64 -31.78 7.66
C GLU A 888 11.44 -32.72 6.47
N GLU A 889 11.75 -32.27 5.25
CA GLU A 889 12.07 -33.18 4.17
C GLU A 889 13.32 -33.94 4.61
N ALA A 890 13.14 -35.21 4.93
CA ALA A 890 14.23 -36.13 5.23
C ALA A 890 15.31 -36.01 4.14
N PRO A 891 16.60 -35.92 4.51
CA PRO A 891 17.67 -35.78 3.53
C PRO A 891 17.62 -36.94 2.53
N PRO A 892 17.86 -36.69 1.23
CA PRO A 892 17.83 -37.75 0.23
C PRO A 892 18.89 -38.79 0.61
N SER A 893 18.41 -40.01 0.85
CA SER A 893 19.23 -41.18 1.15
C SER A 893 20.31 -41.33 0.08
N SER A 894 21.56 -41.11 0.47
CA SER A 894 22.71 -41.48 -0.32
C SER A 894 22.82 -43.01 -0.39
N GLN A 895 23.01 -43.50 -1.63
CA GLN A 895 23.61 -44.79 -1.96
C GLN A 895 22.83 -46.06 -1.58
N ARG A 896 22.06 -46.59 -2.55
CA ARG A 896 22.06 -48.03 -2.81
C ARG A 896 23.00 -48.29 -3.99
N ASN A 897 24.17 -48.84 -3.70
CA ASN A 897 25.02 -49.49 -4.68
C ASN A 897 24.46 -50.90 -4.97
N ALA A 898 24.38 -51.22 -6.24
CA ALA A 898 24.48 -52.55 -6.84
C ALA A 898 25.75 -52.43 -7.74
N GLU A 899 26.77 -53.26 -7.76
CA GLU A 899 26.94 -54.72 -7.59
C GLU A 899 28.42 -55.01 -7.23
N GLU A 900 28.66 -56.26 -6.75
CA GLU A 900 29.93 -56.92 -6.35
C GLU A 900 30.56 -56.56 -4.99
#